data_AF-A0A3R6NI57-F1
#
_entry.id   AF-A0A3R6NI57-F1
#
_cell.length_a   1.000
_cell.length_b   1.000
_cell.length_c   1.000
_cell.angle_alpha   90.00
_cell.angle_beta   90.00
_cell.angle_gamma   90.00
#
_symmetry.space_group_name_H-M   'P 1'
#
loop_
_entity.id
_entity.type
_entity.pdbx_description
1 polymer ?
#
loop_
_entity_poly.entity_id
_entity_poly.type
_entity_poly.pdbx_seq_one_letter_code
_entity_poly.pdbx_strand_id
1 'polypeptide(L)'
;MKHMLHKWIIPIVLFIGFIVAFPLTALSQKTLRLDLKKEIGYEYPIVSSLKSSQKMVSQLIVYRKSNNEKLQTLQFKYDNQGKVAEIKGFGITEAVTGVECGHLFFERSGNNLTLSGYALDEQGTVISPKLDVVNCTLNEMGYIIKEQEIGDDSYLTFEYDENGYTQSYTYHSGTYTSSQDYTWEDGNIQNGNGGSDEYYIYTNVINKSNIDLSKILDVQTFQEDVWWFAVAGFKGNPNKNLLQGIKKNNSATPYYTYKYQFDENGYVIRIESVFGNDESKGNYYIISYDGDISPDPTPDNKPTTEDELGGAIDNAPEGTEDSPTEIFIPSGGITLHKPLNVYKHIRLKGGSLIRGNDNPYAMLRIHSGYSLELDDITIDGNGVSLKDGSLIVYGKLKLKDGVTIKNCKRIEADTPSGAVCIAKGGELTMDGGTITGNIGAYGSAVYNEGIFTMTDGEISSNTGQIGAVANNGGGQFIMTGGKISSNKVTDGCGGVFVSEHCFFRMTGGEISGNEDCALYTWANLQIGGQAKVDGLTLMNDGNRLLVNPSLRNNWQISYVETPPVGTIVAVGYNGYQLADSDLQKVIYYNNVSQLKLAGNSIVTYQTETNVNKINTDKFRLSVFGNQVKVEGLLAYTRFIIYEIRGRAVVSHITDGNGQYCFSLENGIYLLTCKDQKRKFLVK
;
A
#
# COMPACT_ATOMS: atom_id res chain seq x y z
N MET A 1 6.33 29.22 -45.98
CA MET A 1 7.09 29.79 -47.11
C MET A 1 8.32 30.49 -46.52
N LYS A 2 9.53 29.99 -46.88
CA LYS A 2 10.89 30.58 -46.74
C LYS A 2 11.35 30.96 -45.31
N HIS A 3 12.24 30.16 -44.69
CA HIS A 3 13.73 30.20 -44.76
C HIS A 3 14.32 31.27 -43.80
N MET A 4 15.37 31.06 -42.99
CA MET A 4 16.49 30.11 -43.07
C MET A 4 17.30 30.10 -41.75
N LEU A 5 17.78 28.91 -41.36
CA LEU A 5 19.15 28.54 -40.90
C LEU A 5 19.92 29.33 -39.81
N HIS A 6 20.37 28.64 -38.75
CA HIS A 6 21.75 28.09 -38.63
C HIS A 6 21.91 27.10 -37.44
N LYS A 7 22.76 26.09 -37.67
CA LYS A 7 23.05 24.86 -36.90
C LYS A 7 24.31 24.99 -36.01
N TRP A 8 24.61 23.91 -35.24
CA TRP A 8 25.93 23.35 -34.78
C TRP A 8 26.35 23.73 -33.33
N ILE A 9 26.93 22.92 -32.40
CA ILE A 9 27.66 21.62 -32.35
C ILE A 9 27.71 21.08 -30.88
N ILE A 10 27.89 19.76 -30.69
CA ILE A 10 28.40 19.01 -29.50
C ILE A 10 29.57 18.12 -30.01
N PRO A 11 30.57 17.51 -29.29
CA PRO A 11 31.16 17.60 -27.91
C PRO A 11 32.73 17.68 -27.89
N ILE A 12 33.43 17.55 -26.72
CA ILE A 12 34.63 16.68 -26.40
C ILE A 12 35.70 17.25 -25.40
N VAL A 13 35.88 16.52 -24.26
CA VAL A 13 37.13 16.01 -23.59
C VAL A 13 38.17 16.88 -22.82
N LEU A 14 38.42 16.42 -21.57
CA LEU A 14 39.64 16.32 -20.72
C LEU A 14 40.94 17.12 -21.05
N PHE A 15 41.60 17.69 -20.01
CA PHE A 15 42.88 17.21 -19.41
C PHE A 15 43.47 18.16 -18.33
N ILE A 16 43.73 17.59 -17.14
CA ILE A 16 44.92 17.68 -16.25
C ILE A 16 45.43 18.99 -15.62
N GLY A 17 45.63 18.90 -14.28
CA GLY A 17 46.65 19.63 -13.50
C GLY A 17 46.92 18.96 -12.13
N PHE A 18 47.98 18.14 -12.08
CA PHE A 18 48.67 17.40 -10.99
C PHE A 18 48.62 17.99 -9.56
N ILE A 19 48.37 17.20 -8.49
CA ILE A 19 49.26 16.33 -7.68
C ILE A 19 50.42 17.05 -6.96
N VAL A 20 50.36 17.10 -5.61
CA VAL A 20 51.40 16.78 -4.60
C VAL A 20 50.62 16.49 -3.29
N ALA A 21 50.44 15.30 -2.71
CA ALA A 21 51.30 14.20 -2.26
C ALA A 21 52.01 14.42 -0.90
N PHE A 22 51.53 13.65 0.09
CA PHE A 22 52.25 12.98 1.22
C PHE A 22 52.24 13.56 2.65
N PRO A 23 52.36 12.68 3.70
CA PRO A 23 51.39 12.53 4.80
C PRO A 23 52.05 12.67 6.20
N LEU A 24 51.32 12.45 7.32
CA LEU A 24 51.72 11.57 8.43
C LEU A 24 50.69 11.48 9.58
N THR A 25 50.46 10.23 10.01
CA THR A 25 50.24 9.67 11.37
C THR A 25 48.93 9.82 12.16
N ALA A 26 48.50 8.61 12.56
CA ALA A 26 47.45 8.15 13.45
C ALA A 26 47.57 8.52 14.95
N LEU A 27 46.41 8.53 15.62
CA LEU A 27 46.13 8.17 17.03
C LEU A 27 44.60 7.97 17.13
N SER A 28 44.03 6.76 17.03
CA SER A 28 43.78 5.75 18.08
C SER A 28 43.10 6.24 19.36
N GLN A 29 41.79 5.95 19.50
CA GLN A 29 41.26 5.28 20.71
C GLN A 29 39.95 4.51 20.42
N LYS A 30 40.00 3.21 20.74
CA LYS A 30 38.95 2.19 20.74
C LYS A 30 38.04 2.33 21.96
N THR A 31 36.79 1.87 21.86
CA THR A 31 36.11 0.81 22.68
C THR A 31 34.61 0.77 22.32
N LEU A 32 33.85 -0.34 22.29
CA LEU A 32 34.02 -1.75 22.68
C LEU A 32 32.88 -2.52 21.97
N ARG A 33 33.17 -3.62 21.25
CA ARG A 33 32.18 -4.65 20.85
C ARG A 33 32.45 -5.87 21.72
N LEU A 34 31.40 -6.41 22.35
CA LEU A 34 31.45 -7.63 23.14
C LEU A 34 31.24 -8.84 22.21
N ASP A 35 32.17 -9.78 22.26
CA ASP A 35 32.16 -11.07 21.55
C ASP A 35 32.25 -12.17 22.61
N LEU A 36 31.40 -13.20 22.50
CA LEU A 36 31.47 -14.42 23.30
C LEU A 36 31.18 -15.60 22.37
N LYS A 37 32.26 -16.22 21.88
CA LYS A 37 32.28 -17.57 21.31
C LYS A 37 32.81 -18.59 22.31
N LYS A 38 32.04 -19.65 22.53
CA LYS A 38 32.40 -21.09 22.55
C LYS A 38 31.14 -21.83 23.06
N GLU A 39 30.63 -22.85 22.39
CA GLU A 39 31.28 -24.15 22.21
C GLU A 39 31.16 -24.74 20.80
N ILE A 40 32.06 -25.67 20.53
CA ILE A 40 32.34 -26.35 19.26
C ILE A 40 31.68 -27.72 19.32
N GLY A 41 31.00 -28.12 18.24
CA GLY A 41 30.52 -29.49 18.03
C GLY A 41 30.43 -29.83 16.54
N TYR A 42 31.51 -30.43 16.03
CA TYR A 42 31.65 -31.27 14.84
C TYR A 42 30.82 -30.98 13.57
N GLU A 43 31.47 -30.39 12.55
CA GLU A 43 31.03 -30.42 11.15
C GLU A 43 31.40 -31.76 10.51
N TYR A 44 30.41 -32.49 10.00
CA TYR A 44 30.57 -33.44 8.91
C TYR A 44 30.30 -32.73 7.58
N PRO A 45 30.99 -33.09 6.47
CA PRO A 45 30.90 -32.35 5.22
C PRO A 45 29.57 -32.67 4.53
N ILE A 46 28.60 -31.79 4.67
CA ILE A 46 27.40 -31.86 3.84
C ILE A 46 27.77 -31.27 2.49
N VAL A 47 27.68 -32.12 1.47
CA VAL A 47 27.68 -31.76 0.05
C VAL A 47 26.66 -30.64 -0.13
N SER A 48 27.15 -29.40 -0.25
CA SER A 48 26.33 -28.24 -0.56
C SER A 48 25.90 -28.31 -2.02
N SER A 49 24.92 -29.17 -2.33
CA SER A 49 24.04 -28.91 -3.45
C SER A 49 22.92 -28.02 -2.96
N LEU A 50 23.14 -26.71 -2.93
CA LEU A 50 22.05 -25.75 -3.04
C LEU A 50 21.39 -25.95 -4.42
N LYS A 51 20.46 -26.90 -4.47
CA LYS A 51 19.29 -26.89 -5.36
C LYS A 51 18.13 -26.53 -4.41
N SER A 52 17.23 -25.59 -4.67
CA SER A 52 16.89 -24.79 -5.84
C SER A 52 15.90 -23.70 -5.38
N SER A 53 15.53 -22.82 -6.30
CA SER A 53 14.39 -21.88 -6.27
C SER A 53 13.01 -22.54 -6.06
N GLN A 54 12.86 -23.43 -5.08
CA GLN A 54 11.62 -24.13 -4.79
C GLN A 54 10.70 -23.22 -3.97
N LYS A 55 9.45 -23.04 -4.44
CA LYS A 55 8.42 -22.29 -3.71
C LYS A 55 7.98 -23.06 -2.47
N MET A 56 7.82 -22.37 -1.35
CA MET A 56 7.34 -22.90 -0.07
C MET A 56 5.84 -22.66 0.06
N VAL A 57 5.04 -23.69 0.34
CA VAL A 57 3.60 -23.51 0.56
C VAL A 57 3.39 -22.59 1.77
N SER A 58 2.78 -21.42 1.57
CA SER A 58 2.54 -20.45 2.64
C SER A 58 1.17 -20.66 3.30
N GLN A 59 0.17 -21.00 2.48
CA GLN A 59 -1.21 -21.15 2.91
C GLN A 59 -1.93 -22.19 2.07
N LEU A 60 -2.83 -22.91 2.72
CA LEU A 60 -3.82 -23.76 2.08
C LEU A 60 -5.21 -23.40 2.60
N ILE A 61 -6.18 -23.32 1.69
CA ILE A 61 -7.58 -23.06 2.05
C ILE A 61 -8.47 -24.13 1.45
N VAL A 62 -9.33 -24.72 2.28
CA VAL A 62 -10.28 -25.78 1.91
C VAL A 62 -11.67 -25.18 1.79
N TYR A 63 -12.35 -25.52 0.70
CA TYR A 63 -13.73 -25.13 0.45
C TYR A 63 -14.59 -26.36 0.16
N ARG A 64 -15.82 -26.34 0.66
CA ARG A 64 -16.82 -27.33 0.30
C ARG A 64 -17.32 -27.07 -1.11
N LYS A 65 -17.30 -28.08 -1.97
CA LYS A 65 -17.66 -27.91 -3.38
C LYS A 65 -19.16 -27.65 -3.58
N SER A 66 -20.02 -28.17 -2.72
CA SER A 66 -21.48 -28.08 -2.88
C SER A 66 -22.05 -26.68 -2.71
N ASN A 67 -21.42 -25.83 -1.91
CA ASN A 67 -21.90 -24.48 -1.58
C ASN A 67 -20.80 -23.40 -1.58
N ASN A 68 -19.56 -23.74 -1.96
CA ASN A 68 -18.38 -22.87 -1.88
C ASN A 68 -18.10 -22.30 -0.48
N GLU A 69 -18.56 -22.98 0.58
CA GLU A 69 -18.28 -22.57 1.95
C GLU A 69 -16.81 -22.84 2.29
N LYS A 70 -16.13 -21.82 2.82
CA LYS A 70 -14.76 -21.94 3.31
C LYS A 70 -14.77 -22.77 4.59
N LEU A 71 -14.19 -23.96 4.52
CA LEU A 71 -14.13 -24.89 5.65
C LEU A 71 -12.95 -24.58 6.54
N GLN A 72 -11.75 -24.42 5.97
CA GLN A 72 -10.54 -24.35 6.77
C GLN A 72 -9.42 -23.57 6.11
N THR A 73 -8.58 -22.94 6.94
CA THR A 73 -7.31 -22.34 6.54
C THR A 73 -6.16 -23.02 7.29
N LEU A 74 -5.12 -23.44 6.56
CA LEU A 74 -3.83 -23.85 7.10
C LEU A 74 -2.77 -22.83 6.70
N GLN A 75 -1.95 -22.39 7.65
CA GLN A 75 -0.83 -21.50 7.42
C GLN A 75 0.46 -22.19 7.88
N PHE A 76 1.50 -22.06 7.09
CA PHE A 76 2.77 -22.74 7.32
C PHE A 76 3.87 -21.72 7.57
N LYS A 77 4.75 -22.02 8.53
CA LYS A 77 6.05 -21.36 8.63
C LYS A 77 7.16 -22.39 8.64
N TYR A 78 8.32 -21.93 8.20
CA TYR A 78 9.49 -22.77 7.96
C TYR A 78 10.66 -22.32 8.79
N ASP A 79 11.53 -23.26 9.16
CA ASP A 79 12.83 -22.96 9.72
C ASP A 79 13.82 -22.49 8.64
N ASN A 80 15.04 -22.15 9.06
CA ASN A 80 16.10 -21.69 8.16
C ASN A 80 16.63 -22.77 7.20
N GLN A 81 16.23 -24.03 7.37
CA GLN A 81 16.53 -25.15 6.47
C GLN A 81 15.38 -25.44 5.51
N GLY A 82 14.26 -24.72 5.65
CA GLY A 82 13.08 -24.89 4.82
C GLY A 82 12.16 -26.02 5.27
N LYS A 83 12.35 -26.56 6.48
CA LYS A 83 11.44 -27.56 7.07
C LYS A 83 10.30 -26.87 7.80
N VAL A 84 9.11 -27.47 7.79
CA VAL A 84 7.94 -26.91 8.49
C VAL A 84 8.23 -26.83 9.99
N ALA A 85 8.14 -25.62 10.53
CA ALA A 85 8.38 -25.31 11.94
C ALA A 85 7.08 -24.98 12.68
N GLU A 86 6.10 -24.39 11.97
CA GLU A 86 4.78 -24.09 12.53
C GLU A 86 3.68 -24.44 11.53
N ILE A 87 2.56 -24.95 12.03
CA ILE A 87 1.30 -25.08 11.29
C ILE A 87 0.20 -24.43 12.12
N LYS A 88 -0.50 -23.45 11.53
CA LYS A 88 -1.68 -22.82 12.15
C LYS A 88 -2.92 -23.18 11.33
N GLY A 89 -3.82 -23.97 11.92
CA GLY A 89 -5.08 -24.40 11.31
C GLY A 89 -6.29 -23.83 12.04
N PHE A 90 -7.26 -23.28 11.31
CA PHE A 90 -8.52 -22.78 11.87
C PHE A 90 -9.66 -22.77 10.83
N GLY A 91 -10.91 -22.89 11.29
CA GLY A 91 -12.10 -22.87 10.45
C GLY A 91 -13.27 -23.67 11.04
N ILE A 92 -14.27 -23.96 10.21
CA ILE A 92 -15.46 -24.72 10.59
C ILE A 92 -15.06 -26.20 10.74
N THR A 93 -15.23 -26.75 11.95
CA THR A 93 -14.86 -28.13 12.29
C THR A 93 -15.88 -29.14 11.75
N GLU A 94 -15.98 -29.25 10.43
CA GLU A 94 -16.41 -30.50 9.81
C GLU A 94 -15.14 -31.19 9.32
N ALA A 95 -14.72 -32.25 10.01
CA ALA A 95 -13.44 -32.94 9.85
C ALA A 95 -13.19 -33.44 8.42
N VAL A 96 -12.69 -32.58 7.54
CA VAL A 96 -12.31 -32.93 6.16
C VAL A 96 -10.81 -33.22 6.04
N THR A 97 -9.97 -32.57 6.85
CA THR A 97 -8.50 -32.68 6.81
C THR A 97 -7.90 -33.21 8.12
N GLY A 98 -8.73 -33.54 9.12
CA GLY A 98 -8.30 -33.93 10.47
C GLY A 98 -7.68 -32.80 11.31
N VAL A 99 -7.66 -31.56 10.80
CA VAL A 99 -7.07 -30.41 11.50
C VAL A 99 -8.11 -29.82 12.46
N GLU A 100 -7.97 -30.10 13.75
CA GLU A 100 -8.65 -29.33 14.79
C GLU A 100 -8.06 -27.91 14.85
N CYS A 101 -8.87 -26.92 15.25
CA CYS A 101 -8.42 -25.53 15.33
C CYS A 101 -7.24 -25.42 16.30
N GLY A 102 -6.04 -25.18 15.76
CA GLY A 102 -4.79 -25.31 16.50
C GLY A 102 -3.61 -24.56 15.87
N HIS A 103 -2.69 -24.06 16.70
CA HIS A 103 -1.40 -23.53 16.27
C HIS A 103 -0.29 -24.39 16.85
N LEU A 104 0.33 -25.19 16.00
CA LEU A 104 1.31 -26.22 16.31
C LEU A 104 2.74 -25.75 16.02
N PHE A 105 3.66 -26.17 16.88
CA PHE A 105 5.10 -25.88 16.82
C PHE A 105 5.89 -27.19 16.88
N PHE A 106 6.84 -27.34 15.96
CA PHE A 106 7.71 -28.52 15.84
C PHE A 106 9.11 -28.17 16.34
N GLU A 107 9.37 -28.39 17.63
CA GLU A 107 10.58 -27.92 18.30
C GLU A 107 11.62 -29.03 18.42
N ARG A 108 12.73 -28.91 17.67
CA ARG A 108 13.80 -29.92 17.64
C ARG A 108 14.91 -29.60 18.65
N SER A 109 15.33 -30.61 19.40
CA SER A 109 16.49 -30.56 20.29
C SER A 109 17.32 -31.85 20.17
N GLY A 110 18.40 -31.78 19.38
CA GLY A 110 19.21 -32.95 19.02
C GLY A 110 18.39 -34.01 18.27
N ASN A 111 18.33 -35.22 18.83
CA ASN A 111 17.54 -36.34 18.32
C ASN A 111 16.11 -36.38 18.91
N ASN A 112 15.67 -35.34 19.61
CA ASN A 112 14.31 -35.23 20.10
C ASN A 112 13.54 -34.16 19.31
N LEU A 113 12.23 -34.38 19.17
CA LEU A 113 11.27 -33.43 18.62
C LEU A 113 10.09 -33.35 19.58
N THR A 114 9.73 -32.14 20.00
CA THR A 114 8.54 -31.91 20.82
C THR A 114 7.51 -31.17 19.96
N LEU A 115 6.30 -31.70 19.90
CA LEU A 115 5.14 -31.02 19.34
C LEU A 115 4.42 -30.29 20.47
N SER A 116 4.27 -28.99 20.32
CA SER A 116 3.53 -28.15 21.25
C SER A 116 2.51 -27.30 20.51
N GLY A 117 1.47 -26.81 21.18
CA GLY A 117 0.48 -25.99 20.50
C GLY A 117 -0.54 -25.28 21.37
N TYR A 118 -1.28 -24.38 20.73
CA TYR A 118 -2.48 -23.72 21.25
C TYR A 118 -3.72 -24.31 20.58
N ALA A 119 -4.78 -24.56 21.33
CA ALA A 119 -6.14 -24.65 20.76
C ALA A 119 -6.63 -23.26 20.34
N LEU A 120 -7.31 -23.20 19.19
CA LEU A 120 -7.88 -22.00 18.61
C LEU A 120 -9.41 -22.10 18.49
N ASP A 121 -10.10 -20.96 18.39
CA ASP A 121 -11.48 -20.92 17.86
C ASP A 121 -11.51 -20.98 16.32
N GLU A 122 -12.71 -21.04 15.74
CA GLU A 122 -12.92 -21.11 14.28
C GLU A 122 -12.37 -19.88 13.53
N GLN A 123 -12.19 -18.75 14.22
CA GLN A 123 -11.63 -17.51 13.69
C GLN A 123 -10.10 -17.44 13.84
N GLY A 124 -9.47 -18.44 14.48
CA GLY A 124 -8.03 -18.54 14.66
C GLY A 124 -7.49 -17.78 15.89
N THR A 125 -8.35 -17.47 16.85
CA THR A 125 -8.00 -16.85 18.14
C THR A 125 -7.57 -17.92 19.14
N VAL A 126 -6.50 -17.67 19.90
CA VAL A 126 -6.03 -18.58 20.95
C VAL A 126 -7.02 -18.64 22.11
N ILE A 127 -7.46 -19.85 22.46
CA ILE A 127 -8.43 -20.09 23.55
C ILE A 127 -7.85 -20.94 24.70
N SER A 128 -6.58 -21.30 24.63
CA SER A 128 -5.91 -22.17 25.61
C SER A 128 -4.45 -21.75 25.82
N PRO A 129 -3.81 -22.15 26.95
CA PRO A 129 -2.37 -22.03 27.08
C PRO A 129 -1.64 -22.95 26.09
N LYS A 130 -0.38 -22.61 25.78
CA LYS A 130 0.50 -23.52 25.02
C LYS A 130 0.79 -24.75 25.86
N LEU A 131 0.59 -25.93 25.28
CA LEU A 131 0.92 -27.21 25.92
C LEU A 131 1.84 -28.03 25.01
N ASP A 132 2.76 -28.75 25.63
CA ASP A 132 3.45 -29.84 24.94
C ASP A 132 2.47 -31.01 24.83
N VAL A 133 2.34 -31.57 23.63
CA VAL A 133 1.33 -32.60 23.31
C VAL A 133 2.03 -33.94 23.09
N VAL A 134 3.14 -33.95 22.34
CA VAL A 134 3.81 -35.18 21.91
C VAL A 134 5.32 -35.03 21.99
N ASN A 135 6.00 -36.06 22.49
CA ASN A 135 7.45 -36.19 22.44
C ASN A 135 7.87 -37.30 21.47
N CYS A 136 8.82 -36.97 20.60
CA CYS A 136 9.30 -37.85 19.55
C CYS A 136 10.81 -38.04 19.62
N THR A 137 11.27 -39.25 19.29
CA THR A 137 12.68 -39.58 19.04
C THR A 137 12.91 -39.68 17.54
N LEU A 138 13.97 -39.04 17.05
CA LEU A 138 14.36 -38.99 15.65
C LEU A 138 15.56 -39.91 15.38
N ASN A 139 15.60 -40.48 14.17
CA ASN A 139 16.81 -41.10 13.62
C ASN A 139 17.78 -40.05 13.03
N GLU A 140 18.91 -40.51 12.50
CA GLU A 140 19.94 -39.65 11.89
C GLU A 140 19.43 -38.88 10.65
N MET A 141 18.43 -39.40 9.93
CA MET A 141 17.78 -38.72 8.81
C MET A 141 16.78 -37.64 9.27
N GLY A 142 16.50 -37.55 10.58
CA GLY A 142 15.54 -36.62 11.15
C GLY A 142 14.08 -37.07 11.04
N TYR A 143 13.83 -38.38 10.86
CA TYR A 143 12.50 -38.98 10.89
C TYR A 143 12.18 -39.60 12.24
N ILE A 144 10.91 -39.57 12.62
CA ILE A 144 10.42 -40.04 13.91
C ILE A 144 10.47 -41.57 13.96
N ILE A 145 11.29 -42.14 14.84
CA ILE A 145 11.31 -43.59 15.11
C ILE A 145 10.43 -43.98 16.29
N LYS A 146 10.15 -43.04 17.21
CA LYS A 146 9.21 -43.21 18.31
C LYS A 146 8.46 -41.92 18.57
N GLU A 147 7.16 -42.02 18.80
CA GLU A 147 6.24 -40.96 19.15
C GLU A 147 5.44 -41.36 20.39
N GLN A 148 5.37 -40.47 21.38
CA GLN A 148 4.68 -40.69 22.65
C GLN A 148 3.87 -39.45 23.01
N GLU A 149 2.56 -39.60 23.16
CA GLU A 149 1.69 -38.55 23.67
C GLU A 149 1.96 -38.30 25.16
N ILE A 150 1.94 -37.04 25.58
CA ILE A 150 2.23 -36.66 26.96
C ILE A 150 1.01 -36.93 27.82
N GLY A 151 1.14 -37.85 28.78
CA GLY A 151 0.07 -38.24 29.69
C GLY A 151 -0.68 -39.49 29.27
N ASP A 152 -0.34 -40.08 28.13
CA ASP A 152 -0.74 -41.43 27.72
C ASP A 152 0.50 -42.36 27.73
N ASP A 153 0.30 -43.61 28.15
CA ASP A 153 1.32 -44.65 28.08
C ASP A 153 1.44 -45.26 26.67
N SER A 154 0.51 -44.95 25.77
CA SER A 154 0.52 -45.42 24.38
C SER A 154 1.59 -44.73 23.52
N TYR A 155 2.20 -45.47 22.60
CA TYR A 155 3.23 -44.94 21.71
C TYR A 155 3.26 -45.62 20.34
N LEU A 156 3.77 -44.87 19.37
CA LEU A 156 3.99 -45.35 18.01
C LEU A 156 5.48 -45.50 17.74
N THR A 157 5.88 -46.56 17.04
CA THR A 157 7.22 -46.71 16.49
C THR A 157 7.18 -46.84 14.98
N PHE A 158 8.21 -46.35 14.29
CA PHE A 158 8.29 -46.36 12.83
C PHE A 158 9.59 -46.99 12.36
N GLU A 159 9.51 -47.76 11.28
CA GLU A 159 10.65 -48.33 10.59
C GLU A 159 10.78 -47.77 9.18
N TYR A 160 12.02 -47.63 8.73
CA TYR A 160 12.38 -47.01 7.45
C TYR A 160 13.39 -47.90 6.72
N ASP A 161 13.38 -47.84 5.40
CA ASP A 161 14.48 -48.40 4.61
C ASP A 161 15.71 -47.48 4.58
N GLU A 162 16.78 -47.95 3.94
CA GLU A 162 18.06 -47.21 3.81
C GLU A 162 17.93 -45.88 3.05
N ASN A 163 16.86 -45.70 2.25
CA ASN A 163 16.61 -44.49 1.50
C ASN A 163 15.69 -43.52 2.25
N GLY A 164 15.13 -43.92 3.40
CA GLY A 164 14.24 -43.10 4.21
C GLY A 164 12.74 -43.25 3.87
N TYR A 165 12.36 -44.27 3.10
CA TYR A 165 10.95 -44.60 2.88
C TYR A 165 10.40 -45.41 4.06
N THR A 166 9.24 -45.02 4.55
CA THR A 166 8.58 -45.65 5.71
C THR A 166 8.10 -47.04 5.34
N GLN A 167 8.60 -48.06 6.04
CA GLN A 167 8.27 -49.47 5.81
C GLN A 167 7.09 -49.91 6.66
N SER A 168 7.04 -49.48 7.92
CA SER A 168 5.94 -49.82 8.81
C SER A 168 5.77 -48.80 9.94
N TYR A 169 4.61 -48.84 10.59
CA TYR A 169 4.47 -48.35 11.95
C TYR A 169 3.88 -49.43 12.85
N THR A 170 4.13 -49.31 14.14
CA THR A 170 3.53 -50.13 15.17
C THR A 170 3.00 -49.25 16.31
N TYR A 171 1.73 -49.41 16.64
CA TYR A 171 1.07 -48.80 17.79
C TYR A 171 1.13 -49.75 18.99
N HIS A 172 1.48 -49.21 20.15
CA HIS A 172 1.59 -49.94 21.41
C HIS A 172 0.71 -49.27 22.47
N SER A 173 -0.15 -50.04 23.14
CA SER A 173 -0.93 -49.57 24.29
C SER A 173 -1.10 -50.70 25.31
N GLY A 174 -0.36 -50.63 26.42
CA GLY A 174 -0.29 -51.73 27.39
C GLY A 174 0.19 -53.04 26.75
N THR A 175 -0.67 -54.05 26.71
CA THR A 175 -0.40 -55.34 26.03
C THR A 175 -0.92 -55.39 24.59
N TYR A 176 -1.66 -54.38 24.14
CA TYR A 176 -2.17 -54.30 22.77
C TYR A 176 -1.09 -53.77 21.82
N THR A 177 -0.99 -54.38 20.65
CA THR A 177 -0.08 -53.95 19.59
C THR A 177 -0.73 -54.16 18.24
N SER A 178 -0.68 -53.15 17.37
CA SER A 178 -1.12 -53.23 15.98
C SER A 178 -0.06 -52.62 15.07
N SER A 179 0.16 -53.24 13.91
CA SER A 179 1.18 -52.80 12.95
C SER A 179 0.56 -52.64 11.58
N GLN A 180 1.14 -51.74 10.79
CA GLN A 180 0.82 -51.54 9.38
C GLN A 180 2.11 -51.51 8.59
N ASP A 181 2.15 -52.30 7.52
CA ASP A 181 3.24 -52.27 6.54
C ASP A 181 2.84 -51.43 5.33
N TYR A 182 3.84 -50.82 4.70
CA TYR A 182 3.67 -49.95 3.55
C TYR A 182 4.50 -50.43 2.37
N THR A 183 3.86 -50.51 1.20
CA THR A 183 4.51 -50.83 -0.07
C THR A 183 4.78 -49.55 -0.84
N TRP A 184 5.99 -49.45 -1.40
CA TRP A 184 6.41 -48.33 -2.22
C TRP A 184 6.69 -48.79 -3.64
N GLU A 185 6.11 -48.09 -4.61
CA GLU A 185 6.37 -48.30 -6.04
C GLU A 185 6.66 -46.95 -6.71
N ASP A 186 7.73 -46.91 -7.50
CA ASP A 186 8.21 -45.70 -8.20
C ASP A 186 8.37 -44.44 -7.32
N GLY A 187 8.63 -44.63 -6.03
CA GLY A 187 8.78 -43.55 -5.05
C GLY A 187 7.46 -43.02 -4.49
N ASN A 188 6.38 -43.79 -4.58
CA ASN A 188 5.07 -43.48 -4.00
C ASN A 188 4.54 -44.65 -3.16
N ILE A 189 3.89 -44.34 -2.05
CA ILE A 189 3.26 -45.32 -1.16
C ILE A 189 1.95 -45.84 -1.75
N GLN A 190 1.76 -47.15 -1.86
CA GLN A 190 0.64 -47.74 -2.59
C GLN A 190 -0.57 -48.09 -1.70
N ASN A 191 -0.40 -48.12 -0.38
CA ASN A 191 -1.42 -48.59 0.54
C ASN A 191 -1.49 -47.76 1.84
N GLY A 192 -2.64 -47.80 2.51
CA GLY A 192 -2.87 -47.15 3.80
C GLY A 192 -4.00 -47.77 4.61
N ASN A 193 -4.35 -47.17 5.76
CA ASN A 193 -5.16 -47.80 6.79
C ASN A 193 -6.34 -46.92 7.22
N GLY A 194 -7.33 -46.82 6.32
CA GLY A 194 -8.53 -45.99 6.52
C GLY A 194 -9.77 -46.75 6.99
N GLY A 195 -9.61 -47.61 8.01
CA GLY A 195 -10.64 -48.52 8.52
C GLY A 195 -10.99 -49.70 7.58
N SER A 196 -10.37 -49.74 6.40
CA SER A 196 -10.44 -50.75 5.34
C SER A 196 -9.16 -50.64 4.51
N ASP A 197 -8.73 -51.69 3.81
CA ASP A 197 -7.54 -51.63 2.96
C ASP A 197 -7.68 -50.53 1.88
N GLU A 198 -6.95 -49.43 2.05
CA GLU A 198 -6.88 -48.34 1.08
C GLU A 198 -5.72 -48.57 0.12
N TYR A 199 -5.97 -48.30 -1.16
CA TYR A 199 -4.97 -48.37 -2.23
C TYR A 199 -4.91 -47.03 -2.96
N TYR A 200 -3.70 -46.49 -3.09
CA TYR A 200 -3.43 -45.17 -3.64
C TYR A 200 -2.95 -45.28 -5.08
N ILE A 201 -3.56 -44.48 -5.97
CA ILE A 201 -3.18 -44.41 -7.38
C ILE A 201 -2.55 -43.05 -7.62
N TYR A 202 -1.39 -43.03 -8.26
CA TYR A 202 -0.66 -41.81 -8.56
C TYR A 202 -0.68 -41.46 -10.04
N THR A 203 -0.62 -40.17 -10.32
CA THR A 203 -0.38 -39.65 -11.66
C THR A 203 1.10 -39.78 -12.04
N ASN A 204 1.44 -39.55 -13.31
CA ASN A 204 2.83 -39.40 -13.73
C ASN A 204 3.40 -37.99 -13.46
N VAL A 205 2.65 -37.10 -12.81
CA VAL A 205 3.05 -35.72 -12.54
C VAL A 205 3.77 -35.66 -11.21
N ILE A 206 4.95 -35.03 -11.19
CA ILE A 206 5.78 -34.88 -9.97
C ILE A 206 5.18 -33.79 -9.09
N ASN A 207 5.11 -34.02 -7.78
CA ASN A 207 4.81 -32.97 -6.82
C ASN A 207 6.02 -32.03 -6.70
N LYS A 208 5.86 -30.77 -7.14
CA LYS A 208 6.91 -29.74 -7.05
C LYS A 208 6.91 -28.99 -5.72
N SER A 209 5.84 -29.07 -4.95
CA SER A 209 5.69 -28.37 -3.68
C SER A 209 6.70 -28.90 -2.66
N ASN A 210 7.08 -28.06 -1.70
CA ASN A 210 8.00 -28.43 -0.63
C ASN A 210 7.37 -29.37 0.43
N ILE A 211 6.05 -29.57 0.38
CA ILE A 211 5.30 -30.52 1.19
C ILE A 211 4.65 -31.59 0.31
N ASP A 212 4.40 -32.77 0.88
CA ASP A 212 3.64 -33.82 0.22
C ASP A 212 2.15 -33.46 0.18
N LEU A 213 1.68 -33.00 -0.98
CA LEU A 213 0.29 -32.60 -1.17
C LEU A 213 -0.68 -33.79 -1.09
N SER A 214 -0.22 -35.05 -1.13
CA SER A 214 -1.12 -36.17 -0.88
C SER A 214 -1.50 -36.26 0.58
N LYS A 215 -0.68 -35.73 1.49
CA LYS A 215 -0.97 -35.78 2.91
C LYS A 215 -2.16 -34.88 3.20
N ILE A 216 -2.26 -33.69 2.62
CA ILE A 216 -3.35 -32.70 2.87
C ILE A 216 -4.74 -33.09 2.37
N LEU A 217 -4.88 -34.30 1.83
CA LEU A 217 -6.11 -34.83 1.26
C LEU A 217 -6.69 -35.90 2.20
N ASP A 218 -7.82 -36.48 1.81
CA ASP A 218 -8.56 -37.53 2.55
C ASP A 218 -7.81 -38.90 2.60
N VAL A 219 -6.49 -38.88 2.77
CA VAL A 219 -5.58 -40.04 2.73
C VAL A 219 -5.24 -40.45 4.16
N GLN A 220 -5.65 -41.65 4.57
CA GLN A 220 -5.37 -42.18 5.90
C GLN A 220 -4.09 -43.03 5.90
N THR A 221 -2.95 -42.42 5.54
CA THR A 221 -1.70 -43.18 5.45
C THR A 221 -1.21 -43.67 6.82
N PHE A 222 -1.16 -42.81 7.84
CA PHE A 222 -0.48 -43.08 9.13
C PHE A 222 -1.43 -43.04 10.35
N GLN A 223 -2.71 -43.43 10.18
CA GLN A 223 -3.83 -43.10 11.08
C GLN A 223 -4.12 -41.58 11.19
N GLU A 224 -5.29 -41.20 11.71
CA GLU A 224 -5.76 -39.81 11.72
C GLU A 224 -5.07 -38.92 12.76
N ASP A 225 -4.61 -39.47 13.89
CA ASP A 225 -4.18 -38.67 15.05
C ASP A 225 -2.83 -37.95 14.89
N VAL A 226 -2.03 -38.31 13.88
CA VAL A 226 -0.60 -37.90 13.77
C VAL A 226 -0.22 -37.34 12.40
N TRP A 227 -1.23 -36.88 11.68
CA TRP A 227 -1.11 -36.41 10.31
C TRP A 227 -0.14 -35.22 10.14
N TRP A 228 -0.05 -34.34 11.13
CA TRP A 228 0.79 -33.15 11.14
C TRP A 228 2.28 -33.43 10.92
N PHE A 229 2.77 -34.55 11.48
CA PHE A 229 4.16 -34.95 11.32
C PHE A 229 4.47 -35.41 9.90
N ALA A 230 3.49 -36.00 9.20
CA ALA A 230 3.67 -36.39 7.80
C ALA A 230 3.77 -35.16 6.90
N VAL A 231 2.91 -34.16 7.10
CA VAL A 231 2.94 -32.87 6.38
C VAL A 231 4.23 -32.12 6.63
N ALA A 232 4.68 -32.10 7.87
CA ALA A 232 5.92 -31.46 8.26
C ALA A 232 7.19 -32.26 7.86
N GLY A 233 7.04 -33.40 7.18
CA GLY A 233 8.16 -34.18 6.64
C GLY A 233 8.97 -34.91 7.72
N PHE A 234 8.32 -35.36 8.79
CA PHE A 234 8.93 -36.15 9.86
C PHE A 234 8.64 -37.65 9.77
N LYS A 235 7.77 -38.09 8.84
CA LYS A 235 7.36 -39.49 8.67
C LYS A 235 7.94 -40.13 7.40
N GLY A 236 9.22 -39.87 7.12
CA GLY A 236 9.93 -40.41 5.95
C GLY A 236 9.85 -39.51 4.72
N ASN A 237 10.37 -40.03 3.60
CA ASN A 237 10.34 -39.33 2.32
C ASN A 237 8.91 -39.05 1.82
N PRO A 238 8.69 -37.91 1.15
CA PRO A 238 7.40 -37.58 0.55
C PRO A 238 7.11 -38.47 -0.66
N ASN A 239 5.83 -38.59 -1.01
CA ASN A 239 5.45 -39.15 -2.30
C ASN A 239 5.99 -38.30 -3.44
N LYS A 240 6.56 -38.96 -4.45
CA LYS A 240 7.14 -38.31 -5.63
C LYS A 240 6.07 -37.65 -6.51
N ASN A 241 4.91 -38.28 -6.64
CA ASN A 241 3.88 -37.93 -7.61
C ASN A 241 2.60 -37.41 -6.96
N LEU A 242 1.79 -36.68 -7.73
CA LEU A 242 0.47 -36.24 -7.29
C LEU A 242 -0.52 -37.41 -7.29
N LEU A 243 -1.33 -37.48 -6.23
CA LEU A 243 -2.33 -38.54 -6.04
C LEU A 243 -3.46 -38.42 -7.06
N GLN A 244 -3.74 -39.46 -7.82
CA GLN A 244 -4.86 -39.50 -8.77
C GLN A 244 -6.17 -39.89 -8.08
N GLY A 245 -6.13 -40.81 -7.13
CA GLY A 245 -7.33 -41.28 -6.43
C GLY A 245 -7.08 -42.38 -5.43
N ILE A 246 -8.13 -42.74 -4.69
CA ILE A 246 -8.10 -43.72 -3.61
C ILE A 246 -9.15 -44.80 -3.86
N LYS A 247 -8.78 -46.06 -3.65
CA LYS A 247 -9.66 -47.24 -3.71
C LYS A 247 -9.76 -47.88 -2.32
N LYS A 248 -10.91 -48.50 -2.02
CA LYS A 248 -11.10 -49.36 -0.83
C LYS A 248 -11.35 -50.80 -1.25
N ASN A 249 -10.84 -51.77 -0.47
CA ASN A 249 -11.11 -53.20 -0.59
C ASN A 249 -10.92 -53.76 -2.03
N ASN A 250 -9.88 -53.31 -2.72
CA ASN A 250 -9.57 -53.73 -4.10
C ASN A 250 -10.68 -53.42 -5.14
N SER A 251 -11.52 -52.40 -4.89
CA SER A 251 -12.52 -51.92 -5.85
C SER A 251 -11.90 -51.55 -7.20
N ALA A 252 -12.60 -51.87 -8.30
CA ALA A 252 -12.19 -51.48 -9.65
C ALA A 252 -12.21 -49.95 -9.83
N THR A 253 -13.15 -49.25 -9.17
CA THR A 253 -13.34 -47.80 -9.26
C THR A 253 -12.87 -47.09 -7.99
N PRO A 254 -12.13 -45.97 -8.12
CA PRO A 254 -11.80 -45.11 -6.98
C PRO A 254 -13.07 -44.52 -6.34
N TYR A 255 -13.05 -44.32 -5.02
CA TYR A 255 -14.11 -43.59 -4.31
C TYR A 255 -13.73 -42.12 -4.06
N TYR A 256 -12.44 -41.77 -4.14
CA TYR A 256 -11.98 -40.40 -4.34
C TYR A 256 -11.15 -40.31 -5.61
N THR A 257 -11.36 -39.25 -6.38
CA THR A 257 -10.46 -38.84 -7.47
C THR A 257 -10.07 -37.37 -7.31
N TYR A 258 -8.85 -37.03 -7.73
CA TYR A 258 -8.31 -35.69 -7.60
C TYR A 258 -7.93 -35.10 -8.95
N LYS A 259 -8.36 -33.86 -9.18
CA LYS A 259 -8.02 -33.05 -10.36
C LYS A 259 -7.14 -31.89 -9.91
N TYR A 260 -6.16 -31.51 -10.74
CA TYR A 260 -5.15 -30.50 -10.41
C TYR A 260 -5.15 -29.36 -11.42
N GLN A 261 -4.96 -28.14 -10.93
CA GLN A 261 -4.62 -26.98 -11.74
C GLN A 261 -3.25 -26.44 -11.33
N PHE A 262 -2.50 -25.93 -12.30
CA PHE A 262 -1.10 -25.56 -12.13
C PHE A 262 -0.86 -24.10 -12.52
N ASP A 263 0.16 -23.47 -11.91
CA ASP A 263 0.72 -22.22 -12.39
C ASP A 263 1.60 -22.43 -13.64
N GLU A 264 2.10 -21.34 -14.22
CA GLU A 264 2.99 -21.36 -15.39
C GLU A 264 4.32 -22.11 -15.16
N ASN A 265 4.72 -22.26 -13.89
CA ASN A 265 5.94 -22.97 -13.48
C ASN A 265 5.66 -24.44 -13.12
N GLY A 266 4.40 -24.88 -13.21
CA GLY A 266 3.97 -26.25 -12.91
C GLY A 266 3.80 -26.56 -11.42
N TYR A 267 3.66 -25.55 -10.55
CA TYR A 267 3.24 -25.73 -9.15
C TYR A 267 1.73 -25.87 -9.08
N VAL A 268 1.23 -26.74 -8.19
CA VAL A 268 -0.21 -26.91 -7.99
C VAL A 268 -0.77 -25.68 -7.27
N ILE A 269 -1.77 -25.03 -7.87
CA ILE A 269 -2.49 -23.89 -7.28
C ILE A 269 -3.90 -24.25 -6.83
N ARG A 270 -4.47 -25.34 -7.39
CA ARG A 270 -5.77 -25.86 -7.00
C ARG A 270 -5.83 -27.38 -7.10
N ILE A 271 -6.45 -28.01 -6.11
CA ILE A 271 -6.83 -29.43 -6.12
C ILE A 271 -8.35 -29.50 -6.00
N GLU A 272 -9.01 -30.36 -6.77
CA GLU A 272 -10.42 -30.70 -6.59
C GLU A 272 -10.56 -32.18 -6.27
N SER A 273 -11.19 -32.51 -5.14
CA SER A 273 -11.61 -33.86 -4.83
C SER A 273 -13.02 -34.12 -5.34
N VAL A 274 -13.24 -35.32 -5.86
CA VAL A 274 -14.54 -35.83 -6.29
C VAL A 274 -14.82 -37.12 -5.55
N PHE A 275 -15.94 -37.16 -4.84
CA PHE A 275 -16.38 -38.35 -4.12
C PHE A 275 -17.29 -39.22 -4.99
N GLY A 276 -16.84 -40.45 -5.28
CA GLY A 276 -17.49 -41.38 -6.20
C GLY A 276 -17.54 -40.83 -7.62
N ASN A 277 -18.74 -40.86 -8.23
CA ASN A 277 -18.99 -40.35 -9.58
C ASN A 277 -19.76 -39.01 -9.58
N ASP A 278 -19.97 -38.40 -8.42
CA ASP A 278 -20.77 -37.18 -8.27
C ASP A 278 -19.85 -35.96 -8.22
N GLU A 279 -19.73 -35.23 -9.34
CA GLU A 279 -18.85 -34.07 -9.44
C GLU A 279 -19.24 -32.91 -8.51
N SER A 280 -20.45 -32.93 -7.94
CA SER A 280 -20.90 -31.93 -6.95
C SER A 280 -20.43 -32.22 -5.52
N LYS A 281 -19.94 -33.44 -5.26
CA LYS A 281 -19.50 -33.89 -3.93
C LYS A 281 -17.98 -33.92 -3.83
N GLY A 282 -17.48 -33.40 -2.71
CA GLY A 282 -16.05 -33.28 -2.42
C GLY A 282 -15.70 -31.85 -2.01
N ASN A 283 -14.41 -31.56 -2.07
CA ASN A 283 -13.83 -30.29 -1.65
C ASN A 283 -12.90 -29.78 -2.74
N TYR A 284 -12.58 -28.50 -2.69
CA TYR A 284 -11.44 -27.99 -3.43
C TYR A 284 -10.51 -27.21 -2.51
N TYR A 285 -9.24 -27.28 -2.85
CA TYR A 285 -8.12 -26.81 -2.07
C TYR A 285 -7.42 -25.75 -2.89
N ILE A 286 -7.24 -24.58 -2.31
CA ILE A 286 -6.44 -23.49 -2.88
C ILE A 286 -5.09 -23.51 -2.20
N ILE A 287 -4.01 -23.53 -2.98
CA ILE A 287 -2.65 -23.60 -2.47
C ILE A 287 -1.91 -22.33 -2.87
N SER A 288 -1.34 -21.67 -1.88
CA SER A 288 -0.53 -20.46 -2.02
C SER A 288 0.90 -20.74 -1.60
N TYR A 289 1.85 -20.04 -2.22
CA TYR A 289 3.26 -20.18 -1.92
C TYR A 289 3.84 -18.86 -1.35
N ASP A 290 5.07 -18.92 -0.86
CA ASP A 290 5.82 -17.76 -0.40
C ASP A 290 6.03 -16.74 -1.54
N GLY A 291 5.63 -15.50 -1.29
CA GLY A 291 5.63 -14.45 -2.31
C GLY A 291 4.42 -14.43 -3.25
N ASP A 292 3.57 -15.46 -3.22
CA ASP A 292 2.26 -15.46 -3.89
C ASP A 292 1.20 -14.92 -2.91
N ILE A 293 0.42 -13.91 -3.33
CA ILE A 293 -0.78 -13.46 -2.62
C ILE A 293 -1.87 -14.50 -2.93
N SER A 294 -2.46 -15.08 -1.89
CA SER A 294 -3.45 -16.16 -1.98
C SER A 294 -4.53 -15.89 -3.03
N PRO A 295 -4.72 -16.78 -4.05
CA PRO A 295 -5.84 -16.68 -4.95
C PRO A 295 -7.12 -17.16 -4.24
N ASP A 296 -7.80 -16.27 -3.53
CA ASP A 296 -9.15 -16.51 -2.98
C ASP A 296 -10.09 -16.95 -4.13
N PRO A 297 -10.90 -18.03 -3.97
CA PRO A 297 -11.72 -18.57 -5.04
C PRO A 297 -12.99 -17.74 -5.16
N THR A 298 -12.88 -16.65 -5.89
CA THR A 298 -14.02 -16.06 -6.57
C THR A 298 -14.23 -16.78 -7.91
N PRO A 299 -15.48 -16.91 -8.40
CA PRO A 299 -15.79 -17.57 -9.66
C PRO A 299 -14.99 -16.93 -10.79
N ASP A 300 -14.43 -17.73 -11.70
CA ASP A 300 -13.61 -17.35 -12.87
C ASP A 300 -13.42 -15.83 -13.03
N ASN A 301 -12.55 -15.28 -12.17
CA ASN A 301 -12.62 -13.87 -11.78
C ASN A 301 -11.81 -12.98 -12.72
N LYS A 302 -12.04 -13.21 -14.01
CA LYS A 302 -11.38 -12.54 -15.12
C LYS A 302 -12.45 -11.97 -16.05
N PRO A 303 -13.30 -11.05 -15.57
CA PRO A 303 -14.27 -10.40 -16.42
C PRO A 303 -13.56 -9.77 -17.61
N THR A 304 -14.08 -9.99 -18.82
CA THR A 304 -13.58 -9.37 -20.06
C THR A 304 -14.51 -8.29 -20.58
N THR A 305 -15.73 -8.21 -20.04
CA THR A 305 -16.74 -7.22 -20.38
C THR A 305 -17.24 -6.46 -19.14
N GLU A 306 -17.89 -5.32 -19.35
CA GLU A 306 -18.51 -4.52 -18.28
C GLU A 306 -19.59 -5.31 -17.51
N ASP A 307 -20.42 -6.09 -18.20
CA ASP A 307 -21.48 -6.87 -17.57
C ASP A 307 -20.90 -8.05 -16.77
N GLU A 308 -19.83 -8.69 -17.27
CA GLU A 308 -19.08 -9.70 -16.51
C GLU A 308 -18.44 -9.11 -15.26
N LEU A 309 -17.89 -7.89 -15.33
CA LEU A 309 -17.30 -7.22 -14.16
C LEU A 309 -18.37 -6.88 -13.12
N GLY A 310 -19.52 -6.36 -13.56
CA GLY A 310 -20.66 -6.13 -12.69
C GLY A 310 -21.10 -7.43 -12.00
N GLY A 311 -21.24 -8.52 -12.76
CA GLY A 311 -21.56 -9.84 -12.23
C GLY A 311 -20.49 -10.39 -11.28
N ALA A 312 -19.20 -10.15 -11.55
CA ALA A 312 -18.12 -10.58 -10.67
C ALA A 312 -18.18 -9.88 -9.30
N ILE A 313 -18.48 -8.57 -9.29
CA ILE A 313 -18.67 -7.80 -8.05
C ILE A 313 -19.94 -8.26 -7.31
N ASP A 314 -21.06 -8.39 -8.03
CA ASP A 314 -22.35 -8.77 -7.44
C ASP A 314 -22.33 -10.19 -6.85
N ASN A 315 -21.52 -11.10 -7.41
CA ASN A 315 -21.37 -12.47 -6.93
C ASN A 315 -20.15 -12.70 -6.02
N ALA A 316 -19.25 -11.71 -5.89
CA ALA A 316 -18.10 -11.80 -4.98
C ALA A 316 -18.55 -12.06 -3.53
N PRO A 317 -17.83 -12.88 -2.74
CA PRO A 317 -17.96 -12.82 -1.28
C PRO A 317 -17.82 -11.39 -0.77
N GLU A 318 -18.46 -11.10 0.36
CA GLU A 318 -18.50 -9.76 0.94
C GLU A 318 -17.10 -9.17 1.20
N GLY A 319 -16.14 -10.03 1.53
CA GLY A 319 -14.79 -9.64 1.94
C GLY A 319 -14.78 -8.88 3.27
N THR A 320 -13.62 -8.37 3.64
CA THR A 320 -13.45 -7.40 4.75
C THR A 320 -12.47 -6.32 4.32
N GLU A 321 -12.38 -5.19 5.05
CA GLU A 321 -11.41 -4.14 4.73
C GLU A 321 -9.95 -4.65 4.75
N ASP A 322 -9.60 -5.52 5.71
CA ASP A 322 -8.25 -6.07 5.85
C ASP A 322 -7.98 -7.26 4.91
N SER A 323 -9.03 -7.93 4.45
CA SER A 323 -8.98 -9.06 3.53
C SER A 323 -10.09 -8.94 2.48
N PRO A 324 -9.94 -8.02 1.51
CA PRO A 324 -10.95 -7.79 0.48
C PRO A 324 -10.96 -8.94 -0.52
N THR A 325 -12.13 -9.21 -1.10
CA THR A 325 -12.27 -10.17 -2.19
C THR A 325 -11.57 -9.64 -3.44
N GLU A 326 -10.57 -10.34 -3.95
CA GLU A 326 -9.81 -9.91 -5.14
C GLU A 326 -10.59 -10.17 -6.42
N ILE A 327 -10.46 -9.30 -7.43
CA ILE A 327 -11.02 -9.39 -8.78
C ILE A 327 -9.95 -8.96 -9.79
N PHE A 328 -9.66 -9.82 -10.77
CA PHE A 328 -8.61 -9.57 -11.75
C PHE A 328 -9.16 -8.95 -13.03
N ILE A 329 -8.64 -7.78 -13.37
CA ILE A 329 -8.92 -7.11 -14.62
C ILE A 329 -7.91 -7.59 -15.67
N PRO A 330 -8.37 -8.08 -16.85
CA PRO A 330 -7.48 -8.60 -17.89
C PRO A 330 -6.60 -7.47 -18.45
N SER A 331 -5.42 -7.84 -18.97
CA SER A 331 -4.45 -6.87 -19.52
C SER A 331 -5.00 -6.02 -20.67
N GLY A 332 -5.99 -6.52 -21.41
CA GLY A 332 -6.70 -5.75 -22.45
C GLY A 332 -7.61 -4.65 -21.90
N GLY A 333 -7.85 -4.62 -20.60
CA GLY A 333 -8.76 -3.72 -19.92
C GLY A 333 -10.25 -4.04 -20.17
N ILE A 334 -11.11 -3.29 -19.48
CA ILE A 334 -12.57 -3.36 -19.58
C ILE A 334 -13.08 -1.95 -19.77
N THR A 335 -13.91 -1.75 -20.79
CA THR A 335 -14.54 -0.45 -21.07
C THR A 335 -15.87 -0.34 -20.35
N LEU A 336 -16.04 0.71 -19.54
CA LEU A 336 -17.25 1.01 -18.77
C LEU A 336 -18.10 2.10 -19.46
N HIS A 337 -19.37 1.82 -19.68
CA HIS A 337 -20.39 2.71 -20.24
C HIS A 337 -21.41 3.20 -19.21
N LYS A 338 -21.43 2.58 -18.01
CA LYS A 338 -22.28 2.93 -16.88
C LYS A 338 -21.47 2.90 -15.57
N PRO A 339 -21.96 3.59 -14.51
CA PRO A 339 -21.32 3.52 -13.20
C PRO A 339 -21.29 2.10 -12.65
N LEU A 340 -20.15 1.70 -12.12
CA LEU A 340 -19.98 0.49 -11.32
C LEU A 340 -20.10 0.86 -9.84
N ASN A 341 -21.10 0.29 -9.17
CA ASN A 341 -21.32 0.52 -7.74
C ASN A 341 -20.66 -0.60 -6.94
N VAL A 342 -19.89 -0.23 -5.93
CA VAL A 342 -19.21 -1.16 -5.03
C VAL A 342 -19.95 -1.14 -3.70
N TYR A 343 -20.60 -2.27 -3.40
CA TYR A 343 -21.34 -2.53 -2.17
C TYR A 343 -20.72 -3.71 -1.39
N LYS A 344 -19.40 -3.89 -1.50
CA LYS A 344 -18.63 -4.97 -0.87
C LYS A 344 -17.20 -4.52 -0.60
N HIS A 345 -16.46 -5.28 0.19
CA HIS A 345 -15.04 -5.10 0.39
C HIS A 345 -14.25 -5.88 -0.67
N ILE A 346 -13.85 -5.20 -1.75
CA ILE A 346 -13.20 -5.82 -2.91
C ILE A 346 -11.86 -5.16 -3.26
N ARG A 347 -10.98 -5.92 -3.92
CA ARG A 347 -9.74 -5.45 -4.54
C ARG A 347 -9.82 -5.65 -6.05
N LEU A 348 -9.64 -4.58 -6.83
CA LEU A 348 -9.50 -4.69 -8.28
C LEU A 348 -8.01 -4.63 -8.65
N LYS A 349 -7.54 -5.60 -9.45
CA LYS A 349 -6.12 -5.77 -9.77
C LYS A 349 -5.84 -6.02 -11.25
N GLY A 350 -4.78 -5.43 -11.80
CA GLY A 350 -4.23 -5.79 -13.11
C GLY A 350 -4.44 -4.76 -14.22
N GLY A 351 -5.35 -5.02 -15.16
CA GLY A 351 -5.46 -4.25 -16.40
C GLY A 351 -5.94 -2.79 -16.27
N SER A 352 -6.88 -2.40 -17.11
CA SER A 352 -7.41 -1.03 -17.11
C SER A 352 -8.93 -1.01 -17.06
N LEU A 353 -9.51 -0.08 -16.31
CA LEU A 353 -10.91 0.31 -16.47
C LEU A 353 -10.94 1.60 -17.27
N ILE A 354 -11.59 1.56 -18.44
CA ILE A 354 -11.55 2.64 -19.42
C ILE A 354 -12.96 3.21 -19.58
N ARG A 355 -13.12 4.52 -19.51
CA ARG A 355 -14.41 5.16 -19.80
C ARG A 355 -14.74 5.03 -21.30
N GLY A 356 -15.91 4.46 -21.59
CA GLY A 356 -16.40 4.23 -22.95
C GLY A 356 -17.25 5.34 -23.55
N ASN A 357 -17.90 6.18 -22.73
CA ASN A 357 -18.85 7.19 -23.19
C ASN A 357 -18.95 8.41 -22.27
N ASP A 358 -19.73 9.40 -22.71
CA ASP A 358 -20.02 10.68 -22.05
C ASP A 358 -21.10 10.59 -20.96
N ASN A 359 -21.33 9.40 -20.40
CA ASN A 359 -22.24 9.22 -19.28
C ASN A 359 -21.88 10.21 -18.16
N PRO A 360 -22.81 11.07 -17.70
CA PRO A 360 -22.48 12.17 -16.79
C PRO A 360 -22.04 11.69 -15.41
N TYR A 361 -22.37 10.46 -15.05
CA TYR A 361 -22.13 9.88 -13.73
C TYR A 361 -20.72 9.29 -13.58
N ALA A 362 -20.27 9.10 -12.34
CA ALA A 362 -18.97 8.50 -12.00
C ALA A 362 -18.74 7.11 -12.64
N MET A 363 -17.47 6.76 -12.92
CA MET A 363 -17.11 5.40 -13.36
C MET A 363 -17.26 4.41 -12.22
N LEU A 364 -16.77 4.77 -11.03
CA LEU A 364 -16.79 3.93 -9.84
C LEU A 364 -17.45 4.69 -8.68
N ARG A 365 -18.32 4.01 -7.93
CA ARG A 365 -18.94 4.55 -6.71
C ARG A 365 -18.75 3.56 -5.56
N ILE A 366 -17.98 3.96 -4.56
CA ILE A 366 -17.77 3.15 -3.35
C ILE A 366 -18.80 3.61 -2.32
N HIS A 367 -19.74 2.73 -1.96
CA HIS A 367 -20.81 3.08 -1.01
C HIS A 367 -20.34 3.04 0.44
N SER A 368 -21.02 3.80 1.30
CA SER A 368 -20.73 3.83 2.73
C SER A 368 -20.86 2.44 3.36
N GLY A 369 -19.92 2.10 4.24
CA GLY A 369 -19.81 0.77 4.85
C GLY A 369 -18.93 -0.21 4.08
N TYR A 370 -18.52 0.11 2.85
CA TYR A 370 -17.76 -0.78 1.98
C TYR A 370 -16.40 -0.19 1.58
N SER A 371 -15.50 -1.04 1.06
CA SER A 371 -14.15 -0.63 0.66
C SER A 371 -13.75 -1.15 -0.72
N LEU A 372 -13.03 -0.32 -1.46
CA LEU A 372 -12.36 -0.68 -2.70
C LEU A 372 -10.86 -0.49 -2.54
N GLU A 373 -10.10 -1.55 -2.76
CA GLU A 373 -8.65 -1.48 -2.94
C GLU A 373 -8.31 -1.56 -4.43
N LEU A 374 -7.45 -0.66 -4.90
CA LEU A 374 -6.87 -0.72 -6.24
C LEU A 374 -5.41 -1.15 -6.10
N ASP A 375 -5.01 -2.17 -6.87
CA ASP A 375 -3.68 -2.76 -6.83
C ASP A 375 -3.16 -2.98 -8.25
N ASP A 376 -2.05 -2.34 -8.64
CA ASP A 376 -1.47 -2.46 -9.99
C ASP A 376 -2.53 -2.40 -11.11
N ILE A 377 -3.35 -1.34 -11.14
CA ILE A 377 -4.47 -1.17 -12.08
C ILE A 377 -4.54 0.28 -12.59
N THR A 378 -4.94 0.47 -13.85
CA THR A 378 -5.20 1.81 -14.40
C THR A 378 -6.70 2.14 -14.45
N ILE A 379 -7.08 3.28 -13.89
CA ILE A 379 -8.39 3.90 -14.12
C ILE A 379 -8.20 5.03 -15.13
N ASP A 380 -8.71 4.86 -16.34
CA ASP A 380 -8.56 5.80 -17.45
C ASP A 380 -9.90 6.45 -17.79
N GLY A 381 -10.02 7.75 -17.50
CA GLY A 381 -11.18 8.56 -17.89
C GLY A 381 -11.28 8.80 -19.40
N ASN A 382 -10.28 8.35 -20.18
CA ASN A 382 -10.22 8.37 -21.63
C ASN A 382 -10.41 9.78 -22.24
N GLY A 383 -10.16 10.84 -21.45
CA GLY A 383 -10.37 12.23 -21.84
C GLY A 383 -11.84 12.60 -22.09
N VAL A 384 -12.78 11.72 -21.75
CA VAL A 384 -14.21 11.92 -21.98
C VAL A 384 -14.77 12.86 -20.91
N SER A 385 -15.55 13.85 -21.36
CA SER A 385 -16.18 14.84 -20.48
C SER A 385 -17.18 14.19 -19.53
N LEU A 386 -17.08 14.51 -18.24
CA LEU A 386 -17.93 13.99 -17.16
C LEU A 386 -18.45 15.13 -16.28
N LYS A 387 -19.62 14.90 -15.66
CA LYS A 387 -20.25 15.85 -14.72
C LYS A 387 -19.94 15.52 -13.27
N ASP A 388 -19.87 14.24 -12.92
CA ASP A 388 -19.43 13.76 -11.59
C ASP A 388 -17.89 13.64 -11.50
N GLY A 389 -17.32 13.27 -10.35
CA GLY A 389 -15.94 12.78 -10.29
C GLY A 389 -15.82 11.39 -10.93
N SER A 390 -14.65 10.99 -11.44
CA SER A 390 -14.49 9.66 -12.03
C SER A 390 -14.67 8.55 -11.00
N LEU A 391 -14.17 8.76 -9.78
CA LEU A 391 -14.42 7.92 -8.62
C LEU A 391 -15.13 8.75 -7.55
N ILE A 392 -16.24 8.25 -7.02
CA ILE A 392 -16.91 8.85 -5.84
C ILE A 392 -16.77 7.90 -4.66
N VAL A 393 -16.26 8.42 -3.56
CA VAL A 393 -15.94 7.65 -2.34
C VAL A 393 -16.86 8.07 -1.21
N TYR A 394 -17.91 7.28 -0.97
CA TYR A 394 -18.75 7.37 0.24
C TYR A 394 -18.31 6.38 1.33
N GLY A 395 -17.64 5.28 0.94
CA GLY A 395 -16.98 4.32 1.81
C GLY A 395 -15.47 4.56 1.88
N LYS A 396 -14.66 3.53 1.65
CA LYS A 396 -13.20 3.63 1.69
C LYS A 396 -12.55 3.25 0.36
N LEU A 397 -11.58 4.04 -0.08
CA LEU A 397 -10.76 3.77 -1.26
C LEU A 397 -9.29 3.69 -0.85
N LYS A 398 -8.60 2.62 -1.22
CA LYS A 398 -7.15 2.46 -1.01
C LYS A 398 -6.43 2.32 -2.35
N LEU A 399 -5.40 3.14 -2.56
CA LEU A 399 -4.52 3.09 -3.72
C LEU A 399 -3.16 2.53 -3.31
N LYS A 400 -2.76 1.41 -3.93
CA LYS A 400 -1.44 0.81 -3.77
C LYS A 400 -0.46 1.27 -4.85
N ASP A 401 0.78 0.82 -4.72
CA ASP A 401 1.79 0.99 -5.76
C ASP A 401 1.34 0.37 -7.09
N GLY A 402 1.83 0.91 -8.20
CA GLY A 402 1.42 0.54 -9.56
C GLY A 402 0.06 1.08 -10.02
N VAL A 403 -0.80 1.57 -9.12
CA VAL A 403 -2.10 2.16 -9.51
C VAL A 403 -1.90 3.45 -10.29
N THR A 404 -2.66 3.64 -11.38
CA THR A 404 -2.67 4.91 -12.13
C THR A 404 -4.09 5.40 -12.37
N ILE A 405 -4.42 6.63 -11.94
CA ILE A 405 -5.69 7.30 -12.27
C ILE A 405 -5.42 8.47 -13.20
N LYS A 406 -5.90 8.38 -14.44
CA LYS A 406 -5.54 9.35 -15.48
C LYS A 406 -6.65 9.75 -16.43
N ASN A 407 -6.42 10.84 -17.16
CA ASN A 407 -7.26 11.36 -18.24
C ASN A 407 -8.74 11.55 -17.84
N CYS A 408 -9.02 11.78 -16.56
CA CYS A 408 -10.36 12.13 -16.10
C CYS A 408 -10.62 13.60 -16.43
N LYS A 409 -11.71 13.91 -17.13
CA LYS A 409 -11.98 15.27 -17.63
C LYS A 409 -13.33 15.80 -17.17
N ARG A 410 -13.33 16.57 -16.09
CA ARG A 410 -14.49 17.33 -15.66
C ARG A 410 -14.47 18.73 -16.28
N ILE A 411 -15.58 19.12 -16.92
CA ILE A 411 -15.67 20.38 -17.69
C ILE A 411 -16.56 21.45 -17.03
N GLU A 412 -17.28 21.11 -15.96
CA GLU A 412 -18.12 22.07 -15.25
C GLU A 412 -17.25 22.98 -14.36
N ALA A 413 -17.14 24.25 -14.77
CA ALA A 413 -16.48 25.29 -13.98
C ALA A 413 -17.17 25.48 -12.62
N ASP A 414 -16.42 25.91 -11.62
CA ASP A 414 -16.93 26.23 -10.29
C ASP A 414 -17.70 25.09 -9.57
N THR A 415 -17.43 23.83 -9.92
CA THR A 415 -18.04 22.66 -9.25
C THR A 415 -17.01 21.79 -8.53
N PRO A 416 -17.37 21.12 -7.42
CA PRO A 416 -16.55 20.10 -6.76
C PRO A 416 -16.02 19.04 -7.73
N SER A 417 -14.73 19.02 -8.10
CA SER A 417 -14.28 18.27 -9.28
C SER A 417 -12.89 17.69 -9.17
N GLY A 418 -12.82 16.40 -8.82
CA GLY A 418 -11.60 15.61 -8.91
C GLY A 418 -11.79 14.33 -9.72
N ALA A 419 -10.67 13.77 -10.17
CA ALA A 419 -10.62 12.38 -10.59
C ALA A 419 -11.14 11.46 -9.47
N VAL A 420 -10.79 11.79 -8.22
CA VAL A 420 -11.34 11.19 -7.00
C VAL A 420 -12.08 12.25 -6.20
N CYS A 421 -13.37 12.04 -5.95
CA CYS A 421 -14.20 12.85 -5.06
C CYS A 421 -14.52 12.08 -3.78
N ILE A 422 -13.98 12.54 -2.66
CA ILE A 422 -14.20 11.94 -1.34
C ILE A 422 -15.37 12.68 -0.70
N ALA A 423 -16.50 12.00 -0.56
CA ALA A 423 -17.68 12.58 0.06
C ALA A 423 -17.52 12.66 1.59
N LYS A 424 -18.39 13.43 2.24
CA LYS A 424 -18.45 13.45 3.70
C LYS A 424 -18.68 12.04 4.26
N GLY A 425 -17.78 11.60 5.14
CA GLY A 425 -17.77 10.26 5.72
C GLY A 425 -17.00 9.21 4.91
N GLY A 426 -16.58 9.55 3.69
CA GLY A 426 -15.69 8.73 2.88
C GLY A 426 -14.21 8.91 3.24
N GLU A 427 -13.39 7.94 2.86
CA GLU A 427 -11.96 7.92 3.15
C GLU A 427 -11.15 7.48 1.92
N LEU A 428 -10.10 8.23 1.59
CA LEU A 428 -9.07 7.84 0.64
C LEU A 428 -7.75 7.63 1.38
N THR A 429 -7.13 6.47 1.20
CA THR A 429 -5.74 6.20 1.57
C THR A 429 -4.91 5.99 0.32
N MET A 430 -3.84 6.76 0.17
CA MET A 430 -2.87 6.64 -0.92
C MET A 430 -1.52 6.23 -0.33
N ASP A 431 -1.22 4.93 -0.43
CA ASP A 431 0.05 4.30 0.00
C ASP A 431 1.01 4.07 -1.17
N GLY A 432 0.66 4.61 -2.35
CA GLY A 432 1.40 4.48 -3.60
C GLY A 432 0.56 4.96 -4.78
N GLY A 433 1.00 4.62 -5.98
CA GLY A 433 0.28 4.93 -7.21
C GLY A 433 0.40 6.39 -7.67
N THR A 434 -0.22 6.69 -8.80
CA THR A 434 -0.11 7.98 -9.49
C THR A 434 -1.49 8.51 -9.91
N ILE A 435 -1.81 9.75 -9.56
CA ILE A 435 -2.99 10.47 -10.07
C ILE A 435 -2.50 11.58 -11.01
N THR A 436 -2.70 11.43 -12.32
CA THR A 436 -2.04 12.31 -13.32
C THR A 436 -2.87 12.63 -14.55
N GLY A 437 -2.60 13.78 -15.17
CA GLY A 437 -3.23 14.16 -16.45
C GLY A 437 -4.74 14.38 -16.35
N ASN A 438 -5.26 14.65 -15.15
CA ASN A 438 -6.68 14.91 -14.94
C ASN A 438 -6.98 16.40 -15.07
N ILE A 439 -8.20 16.71 -15.49
CA ILE A 439 -8.71 18.07 -15.69
C ILE A 439 -9.97 18.25 -14.84
N GLY A 440 -10.02 19.30 -14.04
CA GLY A 440 -11.18 19.66 -13.22
C GLY A 440 -11.14 21.12 -12.80
N ALA A 441 -12.18 21.59 -12.09
CA ALA A 441 -12.22 22.92 -11.50
C ALA A 441 -11.57 22.93 -10.10
N TYR A 442 -12.24 22.38 -9.08
CA TYR A 442 -11.74 22.31 -7.71
C TYR A 442 -11.17 20.93 -7.40
N GLY A 443 -9.85 20.84 -7.23
CA GLY A 443 -9.19 19.59 -6.86
C GLY A 443 -9.11 18.60 -8.02
N SER A 444 -8.55 19.04 -9.16
CA SER A 444 -8.52 18.28 -10.42
C SER A 444 -8.07 16.82 -10.29
N ALA A 445 -7.20 16.51 -9.33
CA ALA A 445 -6.87 15.15 -8.94
C ALA A 445 -7.81 14.65 -7.82
N VAL A 446 -7.81 15.34 -6.68
CA VAL A 446 -8.57 14.95 -5.49
C VAL A 446 -9.39 16.13 -4.96
N TYR A 447 -10.70 15.94 -4.88
CA TYR A 447 -11.60 16.82 -4.15
C TYR A 447 -12.04 16.12 -2.86
N ASN A 448 -11.73 16.70 -1.70
CA ASN A 448 -11.90 16.05 -0.40
C ASN A 448 -12.89 16.80 0.50
N GLU A 449 -13.99 16.14 0.87
CA GLU A 449 -14.90 16.53 1.96
C GLU A 449 -14.94 15.49 3.10
N GLY A 450 -14.18 14.39 2.95
CA GLY A 450 -14.03 13.33 3.94
C GLY A 450 -12.64 13.30 4.53
N ILE A 451 -12.01 12.13 4.54
CA ILE A 451 -10.63 11.93 5.00
C ILE A 451 -9.76 11.55 3.81
N PHE A 452 -8.66 12.27 3.61
CA PHE A 452 -7.61 11.91 2.68
C PHE A 452 -6.31 11.71 3.44
N THR A 453 -5.73 10.51 3.35
CA THR A 453 -4.43 10.17 3.89
C THR A 453 -3.48 9.83 2.74
N MET A 454 -2.35 10.53 2.64
CA MET A 454 -1.28 10.27 1.68
C MET A 454 0.01 9.90 2.43
N THR A 455 0.41 8.64 2.32
CA THR A 455 1.63 8.11 2.94
C THR A 455 2.73 7.90 1.91
N ASP A 456 2.36 7.65 0.65
CA ASP A 456 3.27 7.61 -0.50
C ASP A 456 2.52 7.95 -1.81
N GLY A 457 3.18 7.78 -2.95
CA GLY A 457 2.62 7.98 -4.29
C GLY A 457 2.77 9.40 -4.83
N GLU A 458 2.24 9.64 -6.03
CA GLU A 458 2.41 10.91 -6.75
C GLU A 458 1.09 11.50 -7.29
N ILE A 459 0.88 12.80 -7.06
CA ILE A 459 -0.17 13.59 -7.71
C ILE A 459 0.51 14.63 -8.59
N SER A 460 0.49 14.42 -9.91
CA SER A 460 1.22 15.30 -10.82
C SER A 460 0.60 15.54 -12.18
N SER A 461 0.97 16.65 -12.82
CA SER A 461 0.51 17.01 -14.16
C SER A 461 -1.01 17.10 -14.32
N ASN A 462 -1.74 17.37 -13.23
CA ASN A 462 -3.17 17.65 -13.27
C ASN A 462 -3.40 19.14 -13.55
N THR A 463 -4.52 19.49 -14.16
CA THR A 463 -4.88 20.88 -14.50
C THR A 463 -6.20 21.25 -13.84
N GLY A 464 -6.13 22.15 -12.86
CA GLY A 464 -7.27 22.64 -12.08
C GLY A 464 -7.68 24.07 -12.41
N GLN A 465 -8.89 24.47 -12.00
CA GLN A 465 -9.17 25.88 -11.72
C GLN A 465 -8.50 26.27 -10.41
N ILE A 466 -8.69 25.51 -9.33
CA ILE A 466 -8.00 25.67 -8.05
C ILE A 466 -7.60 24.29 -7.51
N GLY A 467 -6.30 24.12 -7.28
CA GLY A 467 -5.69 22.97 -6.64
C GLY A 467 -5.69 21.71 -7.51
N ALA A 468 -4.59 20.98 -7.47
CA ALA A 468 -4.63 19.54 -7.78
C ALA A 468 -5.37 18.78 -6.68
N VAL A 469 -5.15 19.19 -5.42
CA VAL A 469 -5.89 18.71 -4.26
C VAL A 469 -6.66 19.87 -3.64
N ALA A 470 -7.98 19.74 -3.53
CA ALA A 470 -8.83 20.69 -2.83
C ALA A 470 -9.43 20.03 -1.58
N ASN A 471 -9.01 20.49 -0.41
CA ASN A 471 -9.56 20.06 0.87
C ASN A 471 -10.64 21.05 1.30
N ASN A 472 -11.90 20.63 1.30
CA ASN A 472 -13.07 21.48 1.44
C ASN A 472 -14.15 20.85 2.34
N GLY A 473 -15.23 21.57 2.63
CA GLY A 473 -16.42 21.02 3.31
C GLY A 473 -16.17 20.43 4.71
N GLY A 474 -15.12 20.86 5.41
CA GLY A 474 -14.68 20.27 6.68
C GLY A 474 -13.81 19.02 6.53
N GLY A 475 -13.31 18.74 5.33
CA GLY A 475 -12.43 17.63 5.02
C GLY A 475 -11.11 17.66 5.80
N GLN A 476 -10.55 16.47 5.97
CA GLN A 476 -9.28 16.23 6.63
C GLN A 476 -8.26 15.73 5.61
N PHE A 477 -7.12 16.41 5.49
CA PHE A 477 -6.01 15.94 4.67
C PHE A 477 -4.76 15.72 5.53
N ILE A 478 -4.27 14.49 5.54
CA ILE A 478 -3.09 14.04 6.28
C ILE A 478 -2.04 13.58 5.27
N MET A 479 -0.89 14.25 5.23
CA MET A 479 0.24 13.91 4.39
C MET A 479 1.46 13.56 5.25
N THR A 480 1.96 12.34 5.11
CA THR A 480 3.14 11.82 5.83
C THR A 480 4.26 11.39 4.89
N GLY A 481 3.95 11.22 3.60
CA GLY A 481 4.91 10.97 2.53
C GLY A 481 4.30 11.30 1.16
N GLY A 482 4.88 10.75 0.10
CA GLY A 482 4.45 11.00 -1.28
C GLY A 482 4.80 12.40 -1.81
N LYS A 483 4.36 12.69 -3.04
CA LYS A 483 4.71 13.91 -3.77
C LYS A 483 3.52 14.52 -4.51
N ILE A 484 3.33 15.84 -4.38
CA ILE A 484 2.37 16.62 -5.18
C ILE A 484 3.15 17.64 -6.02
N SER A 485 3.25 17.42 -7.33
CA SER A 485 4.13 18.25 -8.16
C SER A 485 3.69 18.49 -9.60
N SER A 486 4.20 19.57 -10.20
CA SER A 486 4.00 19.87 -11.63
C SER A 486 2.54 19.98 -12.06
N ASN A 487 1.66 20.32 -11.13
CA ASN A 487 0.26 20.59 -11.41
C ASN A 487 0.07 22.04 -11.90
N LYS A 488 -0.89 22.21 -12.80
CA LYS A 488 -1.21 23.47 -13.49
C LYS A 488 -2.54 24.01 -13.02
N VAL A 489 -2.73 25.30 -13.22
CA VAL A 489 -3.90 26.00 -12.70
C VAL A 489 -4.32 27.14 -13.61
N THR A 490 -5.62 27.40 -13.71
CA THR A 490 -6.14 28.59 -14.40
C THR A 490 -6.50 29.74 -13.45
N ASP A 491 -6.75 29.46 -12.16
CA ASP A 491 -7.09 30.47 -11.15
C ASP A 491 -6.50 30.15 -9.76
N GLY A 492 -5.35 30.72 -9.42
CA GLY A 492 -4.77 30.57 -8.07
C GLY A 492 -3.87 29.34 -7.92
N CYS A 493 -4.04 28.53 -6.86
CA CYS A 493 -3.05 27.54 -6.42
C CYS A 493 -3.02 26.27 -7.29
N GLY A 494 -1.87 25.89 -7.86
CA GLY A 494 -1.74 24.62 -8.58
C GLY A 494 -1.51 23.40 -7.68
N GLY A 495 -0.94 23.59 -6.49
CA GLY A 495 -0.69 22.48 -5.56
C GLY A 495 -1.92 22.10 -4.75
N VAL A 496 -1.92 22.47 -3.47
CA VAL A 496 -2.99 22.12 -2.52
C VAL A 496 -3.76 23.37 -2.11
N PHE A 497 -5.08 23.29 -2.13
CA PHE A 497 -5.96 24.29 -1.55
C PHE A 497 -6.64 23.72 -0.30
N VAL A 498 -6.64 24.50 0.79
CA VAL A 498 -7.29 24.14 2.06
C VAL A 498 -8.30 25.23 2.42
N SER A 499 -9.58 24.87 2.38
CA SER A 499 -10.69 25.77 2.69
C SER A 499 -10.79 26.09 4.19
N GLU A 500 -11.67 27.02 4.51
CA GLU A 500 -12.00 27.37 5.90
C GLU A 500 -12.56 26.14 6.65
N HIS A 501 -12.29 26.06 7.95
CA HIS A 501 -12.74 24.97 8.82
C HIS A 501 -12.29 23.55 8.45
N CYS A 502 -11.38 23.40 7.48
CA CYS A 502 -10.77 22.12 7.15
C CYS A 502 -9.56 21.81 8.03
N PHE A 503 -9.26 20.52 8.18
CA PHE A 503 -8.06 20.04 8.85
C PHE A 503 -6.98 19.68 7.83
N PHE A 504 -5.77 20.20 8.02
CA PHE A 504 -4.61 19.82 7.23
C PHE A 504 -3.43 19.52 8.15
N ARG A 505 -2.80 18.35 7.94
CA ARG A 505 -1.57 17.96 8.62
C ARG A 505 -0.54 17.45 7.63
N MET A 506 0.67 18.01 7.66
CA MET A 506 1.81 17.56 6.85
C MET A 506 3.05 17.37 7.73
N THR A 507 3.49 16.12 7.92
CA THR A 507 4.68 15.78 8.73
C THR A 507 5.82 15.14 7.94
N GLY A 508 5.55 14.81 6.68
CA GLY A 508 6.49 14.31 5.68
C GLY A 508 5.93 14.52 4.28
N GLY A 509 6.64 13.99 3.27
CA GLY A 509 6.29 14.19 1.86
C GLY A 509 6.71 15.54 1.28
N GLU A 510 6.44 15.73 -0.01
CA GLU A 510 6.87 16.90 -0.79
C GLU A 510 5.72 17.53 -1.60
N ILE A 511 5.59 18.86 -1.53
CA ILE A 511 4.76 19.65 -2.45
C ILE A 511 5.67 20.62 -3.19
N SER A 512 5.85 20.45 -4.51
CA SER A 512 6.86 21.23 -5.26
C SER A 512 6.54 21.44 -6.73
N GLY A 513 7.06 22.53 -7.31
CA GLY A 513 6.99 22.76 -8.76
C GLY A 513 5.57 22.87 -9.33
N ASN A 514 4.58 23.23 -8.50
CA ASN A 514 3.21 23.50 -8.92
C ASN A 514 3.08 24.96 -9.40
N GLU A 515 2.16 25.20 -10.33
CA GLU A 515 1.90 26.54 -10.86
C GLU A 515 1.28 27.47 -9.80
N ASP A 516 1.62 28.76 -9.89
CA ASP A 516 1.31 29.85 -8.94
C ASP A 516 1.84 29.66 -7.50
N CYS A 517 1.28 28.71 -6.75
CA CYS A 517 1.74 28.39 -5.40
C CYS A 517 1.61 26.90 -5.07
N ALA A 518 2.38 26.46 -4.08
CA ALA A 518 2.41 25.06 -3.64
C ALA A 518 1.24 24.76 -2.68
N LEU A 519 0.90 25.70 -1.81
CA LEU A 519 -0.16 25.56 -0.84
C LEU A 519 -0.88 26.90 -0.67
N TYR A 520 -2.20 26.89 -0.72
CA TYR A 520 -3.03 28.04 -0.38
C TYR A 520 -4.05 27.64 0.66
N THR A 521 -4.07 28.33 1.80
CA THR A 521 -4.90 27.95 2.94
C THR A 521 -5.71 29.10 3.53
N TRP A 522 -6.94 28.76 3.87
CA TRP A 522 -7.86 29.57 4.67
C TRP A 522 -8.06 28.97 6.08
N ALA A 523 -7.23 28.00 6.46
CA ALA A 523 -7.23 27.36 7.77
C ALA A 523 -5.82 27.33 8.37
N ASN A 524 -5.72 26.92 9.63
CA ASN A 524 -4.44 26.63 10.25
C ASN A 524 -3.81 25.37 9.65
N LEU A 525 -2.49 25.36 9.52
CA LEU A 525 -1.75 24.21 8.98
C LEU A 525 -0.99 23.52 10.11
N GLN A 526 -1.27 22.24 10.36
CA GLN A 526 -0.43 21.43 11.24
C GLN A 526 0.77 20.93 10.45
N ILE A 527 1.98 21.37 10.80
CA ILE A 527 3.18 21.07 10.03
C ILE A 527 4.31 20.62 10.94
N GLY A 528 5.26 19.86 10.40
CA GLY A 528 6.43 19.45 11.16
C GLY A 528 7.31 18.44 10.45
N GLY A 529 8.34 17.99 11.17
CA GLY A 529 9.15 16.85 10.74
C GLY A 529 9.81 17.05 9.39
N GLN A 530 9.68 16.04 8.52
CA GLN A 530 10.33 15.99 7.20
C GLN A 530 9.51 16.66 6.09
N ALA A 531 8.35 17.26 6.42
CA ALA A 531 7.51 17.92 5.44
C ALA A 531 8.30 18.96 4.63
N LYS A 532 8.18 18.91 3.31
CA LYS A 532 8.89 19.79 2.37
C LYS A 532 7.88 20.48 1.45
N VAL A 533 7.87 21.81 1.49
CA VAL A 533 7.10 22.64 0.55
C VAL A 533 8.08 23.52 -0.21
N ASP A 534 8.35 23.16 -1.45
CA ASP A 534 9.22 23.91 -2.36
C ASP A 534 8.37 24.73 -3.33
N GLY A 535 8.00 25.91 -2.84
CA GLY A 535 7.07 26.84 -3.46
C GLY A 535 6.38 27.68 -2.39
N LEU A 536 5.61 28.68 -2.81
CA LEU A 536 4.96 29.57 -1.87
C LEU A 536 3.80 28.88 -1.13
N THR A 537 3.73 29.06 0.17
CA THR A 537 2.54 28.82 1.00
C THR A 537 1.82 30.15 1.23
N LEU A 538 0.61 30.28 0.71
CA LEU A 538 -0.23 31.47 0.84
C LEU A 538 -1.26 31.27 1.94
N MET A 539 -1.41 32.24 2.84
CA MET A 539 -2.29 32.14 4.02
C MET A 539 -3.25 33.33 4.09
N ASN A 540 -4.50 33.10 4.47
CA ASN A 540 -5.39 34.21 4.86
C ASN A 540 -5.05 34.72 6.26
N ASP A 541 -5.33 36.01 6.48
CA ASP A 541 -5.13 36.67 7.77
C ASP A 541 -5.85 35.92 8.91
N GLY A 542 -5.19 35.82 10.06
CA GLY A 542 -5.68 35.07 11.21
C GLY A 542 -5.28 33.59 11.25
N ASN A 543 -4.84 33.02 10.13
CA ASN A 543 -4.31 31.66 10.09
C ASN A 543 -2.83 31.61 10.45
N ARG A 544 -2.39 30.47 10.99
CA ARG A 544 -1.03 30.24 11.46
C ARG A 544 -0.57 28.80 11.23
N LEU A 545 0.75 28.63 11.25
CA LEU A 545 1.39 27.31 11.27
C LEU A 545 1.36 26.77 12.70
N LEU A 546 0.83 25.57 12.88
CA LEU A 546 0.85 24.81 14.13
C LEU A 546 1.98 23.80 14.03
N VAL A 547 3.13 24.12 14.63
CA VAL A 547 4.36 23.34 14.42
C VAL A 547 4.45 22.21 15.44
N ASN A 548 4.51 20.97 14.96
CA ASN A 548 4.86 19.76 15.71
C ASN A 548 5.12 18.57 14.75
N PRO A 549 6.29 17.92 14.78
CA PRO A 549 7.50 18.26 15.55
C PRO A 549 8.30 19.37 14.84
N SER A 550 9.53 19.64 15.30
CA SER A 550 10.47 20.61 14.72
C SER A 550 10.56 20.56 13.19
N LEU A 551 10.70 21.72 12.54
CA LEU A 551 10.82 21.84 11.09
C LEU A 551 12.21 21.38 10.61
N ARG A 552 12.26 20.54 9.57
CA ARG A 552 13.53 20.14 8.93
C ARG A 552 13.82 20.91 7.64
N ASN A 553 12.78 21.24 6.89
CA ASN A 553 12.86 21.99 5.63
C ASN A 553 12.38 23.43 5.80
N ASN A 554 12.76 24.28 4.85
CA ASN A 554 12.32 25.66 4.81
C ASN A 554 10.84 25.71 4.36
N TRP A 555 10.08 26.60 4.99
CA TRP A 555 8.69 26.91 4.68
C TRP A 555 8.61 28.34 4.20
N GLN A 556 8.39 28.47 2.90
CA GLN A 556 8.21 29.76 2.24
C GLN A 556 6.76 30.21 2.41
N ILE A 557 6.53 31.29 3.14
CA ILE A 557 5.18 31.75 3.46
C ILE A 557 4.93 33.20 3.03
N SER A 558 3.67 33.51 2.74
CA SER A 558 3.13 34.86 2.59
C SER A 558 1.68 34.85 3.04
N TYR A 559 1.20 36.00 3.51
CA TYR A 559 -0.23 36.22 3.65
C TYR A 559 -0.81 36.84 2.37
N VAL A 560 -2.10 36.63 2.13
CA VAL A 560 -2.84 37.29 1.03
C VAL A 560 -2.90 38.78 1.27
N GLU A 561 -3.31 39.17 2.48
CA GLU A 561 -3.25 40.54 2.96
C GLU A 561 -2.04 40.71 3.89
N THR A 562 -1.59 41.94 4.11
CA THR A 562 -0.44 42.14 5.02
C THR A 562 -0.97 42.13 6.45
N PRO A 563 -0.61 41.14 7.28
CA PRO A 563 -1.15 41.05 8.63
C PRO A 563 -0.56 42.17 9.49
N PRO A 564 -1.28 42.61 10.53
CA PRO A 564 -0.77 43.61 11.46
C PRO A 564 0.49 43.11 12.19
N VAL A 565 1.29 44.05 12.69
CA VAL A 565 2.41 43.75 13.60
C VAL A 565 1.91 43.03 14.84
N GLY A 566 2.65 42.03 15.30
CA GLY A 566 2.28 41.18 16.44
C GLY A 566 1.45 39.96 16.05
N THR A 567 1.14 39.78 14.77
CA THR A 567 0.43 38.59 14.29
C THR A 567 1.27 37.34 14.52
N ILE A 568 0.64 36.31 15.08
CA ILE A 568 1.26 34.99 15.28
C ILE A 568 1.23 34.26 13.94
N VAL A 569 2.42 34.02 13.39
CA VAL A 569 2.63 33.34 12.12
C VAL A 569 2.79 31.84 12.32
N ALA A 570 3.49 31.46 13.38
CA ALA A 570 3.61 30.07 13.79
C ALA A 570 3.59 29.95 15.32
N VAL A 571 3.14 28.81 15.82
CA VAL A 571 3.11 28.51 17.27
C VAL A 571 3.44 27.04 17.49
N GLY A 572 4.16 26.74 18.57
CA GLY A 572 4.41 25.36 18.99
C GLY A 572 3.11 24.71 19.45
N TYR A 573 2.81 23.52 18.94
CA TYR A 573 1.50 22.87 19.09
C TYR A 573 1.60 21.51 19.79
N ASN A 574 0.55 21.10 20.53
CA ASN A 574 0.49 19.83 21.27
C ASN A 574 1.74 19.55 22.14
N GLY A 575 2.14 20.54 22.94
CA GLY A 575 3.27 20.43 23.87
C GLY A 575 4.64 20.72 23.23
N TYR A 576 4.74 20.88 21.91
CA TYR A 576 5.98 21.26 21.25
C TYR A 576 6.36 22.71 21.56
N GLN A 577 7.64 22.94 21.85
CA GLN A 577 8.23 24.26 22.07
C GLN A 577 9.07 24.66 20.87
N LEU A 578 8.77 25.81 20.27
CA LEU A 578 9.53 26.36 19.16
C LEU A 578 10.95 26.75 19.60
N ALA A 579 11.92 26.47 18.74
CA ALA A 579 13.30 26.91 18.90
C ALA A 579 13.71 27.91 17.79
N ASP A 580 14.85 28.58 17.96
CA ASP A 580 15.42 29.46 16.93
C ASP A 580 15.65 28.72 15.60
N SER A 581 15.91 27.41 15.66
CA SER A 581 16.00 26.57 14.46
C SER A 581 14.69 26.51 13.68
N ASP A 582 13.53 26.54 14.34
CA ASP A 582 12.22 26.59 13.65
C ASP A 582 12.00 27.96 13.01
N LEU A 583 12.36 29.05 13.71
CA LEU A 583 12.30 30.41 13.18
C LEU A 583 13.12 30.55 11.89
N GLN A 584 14.34 30.01 11.86
CA GLN A 584 15.20 30.03 10.67
C GLN A 584 14.61 29.30 9.47
N LYS A 585 13.67 28.37 9.70
CA LYS A 585 13.00 27.60 8.64
C LYS A 585 11.77 28.30 8.11
N VAL A 586 11.18 29.26 8.83
CA VAL A 586 10.02 30.03 8.35
C VAL A 586 10.53 31.24 7.55
N ILE A 587 10.50 31.11 6.22
CA ILE A 587 10.93 32.16 5.28
C ILE A 587 9.72 33.00 4.90
N TYR A 588 9.56 34.15 5.55
CA TYR A 588 8.41 35.02 5.35
C TYR A 588 8.64 36.08 4.26
N TYR A 589 7.96 35.90 3.14
CA TYR A 589 7.96 36.86 2.04
C TYR A 589 6.98 37.99 2.31
N ASN A 590 7.46 39.05 2.94
CA ASN A 590 6.75 40.30 3.09
C ASN A 590 7.74 41.48 3.07
N ASN A 591 7.25 42.71 2.91
CA ASN A 591 8.09 43.91 2.79
C ASN A 591 7.90 44.92 3.94
N VAL A 592 7.18 44.56 5.01
CA VAL A 592 6.70 45.50 6.04
C VAL A 592 7.11 45.09 7.47
N SER A 593 7.33 43.80 7.71
CA SER A 593 7.59 43.22 9.02
C SER A 593 8.63 42.10 8.94
N GLN A 594 9.34 41.85 10.02
CA GLN A 594 10.23 40.71 10.18
C GLN A 594 9.60 39.70 11.14
N LEU A 595 10.18 38.50 11.23
CA LEU A 595 9.77 37.48 12.19
C LEU A 595 10.73 37.40 13.37
N LYS A 596 10.18 37.25 14.56
CA LYS A 596 10.95 36.92 15.77
C LYS A 596 10.24 35.85 16.58
N LEU A 597 11.01 35.09 17.34
CA LEU A 597 10.48 34.21 18.36
C LEU A 597 10.10 35.04 19.60
N ALA A 598 8.88 34.86 20.09
CA ALA A 598 8.34 35.52 21.26
C ALA A 598 7.56 34.49 22.09
N GLY A 599 8.19 33.97 23.15
CA GLY A 599 7.67 32.81 23.87
C GLY A 599 7.63 31.59 22.95
N ASN A 600 6.50 30.87 22.95
CA ASN A 600 6.30 29.71 22.08
C ASN A 600 5.69 30.06 20.69
N SER A 601 5.82 31.31 20.26
CA SER A 601 5.21 31.83 19.03
C SER A 601 6.22 32.57 18.17
N ILE A 602 6.17 32.38 16.86
CA ILE A 602 6.82 33.24 15.88
C ILE A 602 5.84 34.34 15.49
N VAL A 603 6.24 35.60 15.70
CA VAL A 603 5.37 36.76 15.52
C VAL A 603 5.97 37.76 14.54
N THR A 604 5.11 38.48 13.82
CA THR A 604 5.51 39.63 13.02
C THR A 604 5.92 40.79 13.92
N TYR A 605 6.97 41.52 13.55
CA TYR A 605 7.38 42.75 14.22
C TYR A 605 7.94 43.78 13.23
N GLN A 606 7.79 45.06 13.52
CA GLN A 606 8.42 46.12 12.75
C GLN A 606 9.87 46.30 13.20
N THR A 607 10.77 46.40 12.23
CA THR A 607 12.08 47.02 12.46
C THR A 607 11.90 48.52 12.27
N GLU A 608 12.45 49.34 13.17
CA GLU A 608 12.49 50.79 12.97
C GLU A 608 13.34 51.10 11.74
N THR A 609 12.72 51.16 10.55
CA THR A 609 13.37 51.76 9.40
C THR A 609 13.17 53.27 9.48
N ASN A 610 14.17 53.93 10.06
CA ASN A 610 14.40 55.38 10.00
C ASN A 610 14.55 55.89 8.54
N VAL A 611 13.52 55.87 7.69
CA VAL A 611 13.53 56.68 6.44
C VAL A 611 12.11 57.04 5.94
N ASN A 612 11.75 58.31 6.13
CA ASN A 612 10.84 59.17 5.34
C ASN A 612 9.42 58.69 4.93
N LYS A 613 8.43 59.29 5.63
CA LYS A 613 6.98 59.38 5.34
C LYS A 613 6.60 59.37 3.85
N ILE A 614 6.13 58.22 3.36
CA ILE A 614 4.91 58.15 2.54
C ILE A 614 3.77 57.86 3.52
N ASN A 615 2.66 58.57 3.42
CA ASN A 615 1.52 58.37 4.31
C ASN A 615 0.86 57.02 3.99
N THR A 616 1.27 55.97 4.71
CA THR A 616 0.79 54.59 4.57
C THR A 616 -0.72 54.45 4.79
N ASP A 617 -1.36 55.41 5.47
CA ASP A 617 -2.80 55.42 5.72
C ASP A 617 -3.61 55.83 4.47
N LYS A 618 -2.94 56.39 3.45
CA LYS A 618 -3.56 56.82 2.19
C LYS A 618 -3.29 55.92 1.00
N PHE A 619 -2.24 55.08 1.06
CA PHE A 619 -1.94 54.19 -0.06
C PHE A 619 -3.00 53.10 -0.18
N ARG A 620 -3.74 53.10 -1.28
CA ARG A 620 -4.75 52.09 -1.59
C ARG A 620 -4.46 51.49 -2.96
N LEU A 621 -4.55 50.17 -3.02
CA LEU A 621 -4.54 49.46 -4.28
C LEU A 621 -5.83 48.65 -4.35
N SER A 622 -6.68 49.00 -5.31
CA SER A 622 -8.00 48.42 -5.48
C SER A 622 -8.03 47.67 -6.80
N VAL A 623 -8.55 46.46 -6.79
CA VAL A 623 -8.66 45.62 -8.00
C VAL A 623 -10.12 45.27 -8.24
N PHE A 624 -10.62 45.60 -9.42
CA PHE A 624 -12.01 45.35 -9.83
C PHE A 624 -11.98 44.64 -11.19
N GLY A 625 -12.12 43.31 -11.16
CA GLY A 625 -11.83 42.46 -12.32
C GLY A 625 -10.39 42.67 -12.79
N ASN A 626 -10.23 42.96 -14.08
CA ASN A 626 -8.93 43.23 -14.68
C ASN A 626 -8.40 44.66 -14.45
N GLN A 627 -9.15 45.55 -13.79
CA GLN A 627 -8.74 46.93 -13.53
C GLN A 627 -8.08 47.08 -12.16
N VAL A 628 -6.92 47.72 -12.16
CA VAL A 628 -6.11 48.02 -10.98
C VAL A 628 -6.06 49.53 -10.81
N LYS A 629 -6.47 50.01 -9.63
CA LYS A 629 -6.40 51.40 -9.24
C LYS A 629 -5.41 51.57 -8.09
N VAL A 630 -4.41 52.42 -8.31
CA VAL A 630 -3.40 52.82 -7.32
C VAL A 630 -3.73 54.23 -6.83
N GLU A 631 -3.79 54.43 -5.53
CA GLU A 631 -4.08 55.71 -4.89
C GLU A 631 -3.12 55.96 -3.73
N GLY A 632 -2.91 57.23 -3.38
CA GLY A 632 -2.16 57.63 -2.18
C GLY A 632 -0.64 57.52 -2.29
N LEU A 633 -0.11 57.36 -3.50
CA LEU A 633 1.30 57.68 -3.77
C LEU A 633 1.47 59.21 -3.88
N LEU A 634 2.71 59.69 -3.83
CA LEU A 634 2.98 61.09 -4.16
C LEU A 634 2.65 61.37 -5.63
N ALA A 635 2.24 62.59 -5.95
CA ALA A 635 2.00 63.02 -7.33
C ALA A 635 3.23 62.76 -8.21
N TYR A 636 3.00 62.33 -9.46
CA TYR A 636 4.06 62.09 -10.44
C TYR A 636 5.13 61.08 -10.01
N THR A 637 4.76 60.08 -9.21
CA THR A 637 5.68 59.04 -8.75
C THR A 637 5.64 57.84 -9.66
N ARG A 638 6.83 57.38 -10.09
CA ARG A 638 6.97 56.15 -10.87
C ARG A 638 6.83 54.91 -9.99
N PHE A 639 6.08 53.94 -10.48
CA PHE A 639 6.02 52.57 -9.96
C PHE A 639 6.14 51.53 -11.08
N ILE A 640 6.50 50.30 -10.73
CA ILE A 640 6.72 49.18 -11.65
C ILE A 640 5.97 47.97 -11.13
N ILE A 641 5.24 47.30 -11.99
CA ILE A 641 4.56 46.04 -11.73
C ILE A 641 5.45 44.90 -12.21
N TYR A 642 5.61 43.89 -11.37
CA TYR A 642 6.27 42.65 -11.67
C TYR A 642 5.29 41.49 -11.57
N GLU A 643 5.46 40.46 -12.37
CA GLU A 643 4.92 39.13 -12.07
C GLU A 643 5.59 38.57 -10.83
N ILE A 644 4.93 37.63 -10.16
CA ILE A 644 5.47 36.94 -8.97
C ILE A 644 6.84 36.28 -9.23
N ARG A 645 7.15 35.93 -10.49
CA ARG A 645 8.44 35.38 -10.93
C ARG A 645 9.54 36.44 -11.10
N GLY A 646 9.27 37.71 -10.79
CA GLY A 646 10.24 38.80 -10.82
C GLY A 646 10.44 39.47 -12.19
N ARG A 647 9.63 39.12 -13.20
CA ARG A 647 9.64 39.78 -14.51
C ARG A 647 8.86 41.09 -14.43
N ALA A 648 9.45 42.21 -14.86
CA ALA A 648 8.73 43.48 -14.97
C ALA A 648 7.68 43.41 -16.09
N VAL A 649 6.42 43.68 -15.76
CA VAL A 649 5.25 43.61 -16.65
C VAL A 649 4.96 44.99 -17.23
N VAL A 650 4.89 46.02 -16.38
CA VAL A 650 4.56 47.37 -16.80
C VAL A 650 5.12 48.42 -15.81
N SER A 651 5.38 49.65 -16.28
CA SER A 651 5.77 50.78 -15.44
C SER A 651 4.87 51.98 -15.70
N HIS A 652 4.45 52.65 -14.63
CA HIS A 652 3.50 53.75 -14.67
C HIS A 652 3.96 54.90 -13.78
N ILE A 653 3.34 56.07 -13.96
CA ILE A 653 3.57 57.28 -13.17
C ILE A 653 2.22 57.80 -12.71
N THR A 654 2.07 58.08 -11.42
CA THR A 654 0.83 58.64 -10.88
C THR A 654 0.53 60.04 -11.39
N ASP A 655 -0.76 60.40 -11.42
CA ASP A 655 -1.22 61.74 -11.79
C ASP A 655 -0.91 62.80 -10.72
N GLY A 656 -1.39 64.03 -10.94
CA GLY A 656 -1.21 65.16 -10.01
C GLY A 656 -1.87 64.95 -8.63
N ASN A 657 -2.75 63.97 -8.49
CA ASN A 657 -3.42 63.60 -7.24
C ASN A 657 -2.81 62.34 -6.61
N GLY A 658 -1.75 61.78 -7.19
CA GLY A 658 -1.10 60.58 -6.68
C GLY A 658 -1.86 59.29 -6.99
N GLN A 659 -2.66 59.27 -8.07
CA GLN A 659 -3.48 58.13 -8.49
C GLN A 659 -3.08 57.62 -9.88
N TYR A 660 -3.40 56.35 -10.16
CA TYR A 660 -3.26 55.79 -11.50
C TYR A 660 -4.15 54.55 -11.68
N CYS A 661 -4.82 54.42 -12.81
CA CYS A 661 -5.62 53.24 -13.17
C CYS A 661 -5.04 52.56 -14.40
N PHE A 662 -4.98 51.23 -14.39
CA PHE A 662 -4.51 50.42 -15.51
C PHE A 662 -5.15 49.03 -15.48
N SER A 663 -4.94 48.24 -16.53
CA SER A 663 -5.44 46.86 -16.60
C SER A 663 -4.30 45.86 -16.66
N LEU A 664 -4.55 44.69 -16.09
CA LEU A 664 -3.64 43.53 -16.13
C LEU A 664 -4.45 42.27 -16.42
N GLU A 665 -3.77 41.26 -16.96
CA GLU A 665 -4.35 39.92 -17.08
C GLU A 665 -4.45 39.25 -15.72
N ASN A 666 -5.23 38.17 -15.63
CA ASN A 666 -5.41 37.42 -14.40
C ASN A 666 -4.07 36.89 -13.88
N GLY A 667 -3.82 37.10 -12.59
CA GLY A 667 -2.57 36.66 -11.99
C GLY A 667 -2.15 37.50 -10.79
N ILE A 668 -1.06 37.05 -10.18
CA ILE A 668 -0.48 37.66 -8.99
C ILE A 668 0.69 38.55 -9.37
N TYR A 669 0.59 39.82 -8.99
CA TYR A 669 1.57 40.84 -9.30
C TYR A 669 2.16 41.48 -8.06
N LEU A 670 3.32 42.08 -8.25
CA LEU A 670 4.04 42.88 -7.27
C LEU A 670 4.22 44.29 -7.84
N LEU A 671 3.47 45.25 -7.31
CA LEU A 671 3.78 46.66 -7.49
C LEU A 671 5.01 47.00 -6.66
N THR A 672 5.96 47.74 -7.24
CA THR A 672 7.11 48.30 -6.56
C THR A 672 7.21 49.79 -6.85
N CYS A 673 7.50 50.59 -5.83
CA CYS A 673 7.59 52.03 -5.90
C CYS A 673 8.59 52.49 -4.84
N LYS A 674 9.81 52.86 -5.26
CA LYS A 674 10.96 53.10 -4.34
C LYS A 674 11.11 51.90 -3.38
N ASP A 675 11.01 52.12 -2.08
CA ASP A 675 11.18 51.11 -1.04
C ASP A 675 9.87 50.34 -0.74
N GLN A 676 8.75 50.75 -1.34
CA GLN A 676 7.44 50.13 -1.13
C GLN A 676 7.20 49.03 -2.17
N LYS A 677 6.73 47.88 -1.71
CA LYS A 677 6.30 46.79 -2.59
C LYS A 677 4.95 46.24 -2.12
N ARG A 678 3.96 46.20 -3.01
CA ARG A 678 2.58 45.77 -2.74
C ARG A 678 2.19 44.64 -3.69
N LYS A 679 1.89 43.49 -3.12
CA LYS A 679 1.40 42.32 -3.86
C LYS A 679 -0.12 42.43 -4.03
N PHE A 680 -0.63 42.05 -5.20
CA PHE A 680 -2.06 42.07 -5.47
C PHE A 680 -2.45 41.03 -6.52
N LEU A 681 -3.68 40.53 -6.41
CA LEU A 681 -4.27 39.57 -7.34
C LEU A 681 -5.21 40.31 -8.29
N VAL A 682 -5.09 40.02 -9.58
CA VAL A 682 -6.02 40.44 -10.61
C VAL A 682 -6.83 39.22 -11.00
N LYS A 683 -8.16 39.36 -10.91
CA LYS A 683 -9.15 38.29 -11.13
C LYS A 683 -9.89 38.47 -12.44
#